data_AF-A0A3D3BCF3-F1
#
_entry.id   AF-A0A3D3BCF3-F1
#
_cell.length_a   1.000
_cell.length_b   1.000
_cell.length_c   1.000
_cell.angle_alpha   90.00
_cell.angle_beta   90.00
_cell.angle_gamma   90.00
#
_symmetry.space_group_name_H-M   'P 1'
#
loop_
_entity.id
_entity.type
_entity.pdbx_description
1 polymer ?
#
loop_
_entity_poly.entity_id
_entity_poly.type
_entity_poly.pdbx_seq_one_letter_code
_entity_poly.pdbx_strand_id
1 'polypeptide(L)'
;MPNDPFSLDPSGTLDMFGNTALSSGVGLGVTAFGDFAPETAPEPANDDDPDPTPPAPAPALPIALPQRSAPRRQGDRANFYLDDGEDRGLAASWKERARLSVAAILTANEIERHNIPVTREHQQRLIRFTGFGASELANGMFRRPGEVDFREGWDDLGSSLESAVSESDYSSLSRCTQYAHFTPEFIIRAIWSGLQRMGWRGGRVLEPGIGTGLFPALMPKAYRDSSYVTGVELDPVTVRIVKLLQPKARIIEGDFARTDLSPIYDLAIGNPPFSDRTVRSDRQYRSLGLRLHDYFIARSIDLLKPGAFAAFVTSSGTMDKADATAREHIARSADLIAAIRLPEGSFRRDAGTDVVVDILFFRKRKVAEPEGDLSWLDLEEVRAATQDEGAIRVNRWFAQHPDFVLGDHALTSGPFGETYTCRGRASVDLEAALNAAISLLPEGRYDGEPTKIDIDLEDELGAIVDLRPTNVKAREGSFFMDARHGLMQIVDGAPVQIKVRKGRSADGIPEKHVRVIGKLIPVRDAVREVLKAQEQDRPWKDLQVRLRIAWSSFVRDFGPINHTTVSISEDAETGEVQETHRQPNLQPFRDDPDCWLVASIEDYDLETDTARPGPIFSERVISPPAAPVITSAADALAVVLNERGRVDVEHIAELLHRDSEAVIAELGDAIFRDPTDSSWQTSDAYLSGPVRTKLAAAEAAAALDSVFQRNVVALRQVQPADLRPSDITARLGAPWIPASDVVTFVKETMGAEIRIHHMPELGSWTVEARQLGYSAAGTSEWGTSRRHAGELLADALNSRVPQIFDTLKDADGERRVLNVVDTEAARDKLQRMKEAFQNWVWSDPDRTDRLARVYNDRFNNIAPRKFDGSHLNLPGASGAFVLYGHQKRGIWRIISSGSTYLAHAVGAGKTMTMAAAIMEQRRLGLIAKAMLVVPGHCLAQAAREFLALYPSANILVADETNFTKDKRQRFLSRAATAVWDAIIITHSAFRFIGVPSAFEQQMIHDELQLYEDLLTKVEDEDRVSRKRLERLKEALQERLESLSTRKDDLLTISEIGVDQIVVDEAQEFRKLSFATNMSTLKGIDPNGSQKAWDLY
;
A
#
# COMPACT_ATOMS: atom_id res chain seq x y z
N MET A 1 -59.49 23.71 51.29
CA MET A 1 -59.51 23.70 52.77
C MET A 1 -58.70 22.50 53.24
N PRO A 2 -57.88 22.61 54.30
CA PRO A 2 -56.81 23.58 54.65
C PRO A 2 -55.43 22.86 54.56
N ASN A 3 -54.22 23.36 54.81
CA ASN A 3 -53.63 24.65 55.22
C ASN A 3 -52.11 24.55 54.94
N ASP A 4 -51.53 25.68 54.52
CA ASP A 4 -50.10 26.07 54.62
C ASP A 4 -49.59 26.02 56.10
N PRO A 5 -48.28 26.10 56.47
CA PRO A 5 -47.31 27.06 55.89
C PRO A 5 -45.76 26.79 55.99
N PHE A 6 -44.99 27.68 55.31
CA PHE A 6 -43.60 28.18 55.54
C PHE A 6 -42.33 27.35 55.23
N SER A 7 -41.72 27.64 54.06
CA SER A 7 -40.42 28.34 53.85
C SER A 7 -39.14 27.92 54.60
N LEU A 8 -38.15 27.35 53.88
CA LEU A 8 -36.81 27.90 53.61
C LEU A 8 -35.89 26.86 52.92
N ASP A 9 -35.30 27.28 51.80
CA ASP A 9 -34.24 26.68 50.94
C ASP A 9 -32.86 26.60 51.67
N PRO A 10 -31.71 26.17 51.10
CA PRO A 10 -31.41 25.32 49.92
C PRO A 10 -30.32 24.23 50.17
N SER A 11 -30.00 23.49 49.11
CA SER A 11 -28.75 22.73 48.88
C SER A 11 -28.58 21.45 49.73
N GLY A 12 -28.14 20.32 49.21
CA GLY A 12 -27.48 20.00 47.95
C GLY A 12 -26.65 18.75 48.23
N THR A 13 -26.60 17.85 47.24
CA THR A 13 -25.72 16.67 47.14
C THR A 13 -25.97 15.52 48.13
N LEU A 14 -26.37 14.35 47.61
CA LEU A 14 -25.48 13.18 47.52
C LEU A 14 -26.23 11.95 46.99
N ASP A 15 -25.52 11.25 46.11
CA ASP A 15 -25.27 9.80 46.15
C ASP A 15 -26.46 8.83 46.12
N MET A 16 -26.54 8.05 45.04
CA MET A 16 -27.25 6.76 45.05
C MET A 16 -26.54 5.76 44.11
N PHE A 17 -25.44 5.17 44.57
CA PHE A 17 -25.17 3.77 44.25
C PHE A 17 -25.76 2.88 45.34
N GLY A 18 -26.92 2.29 45.05
CA GLY A 18 -27.59 1.31 45.89
C GLY A 18 -28.04 0.11 45.06
N ASN A 19 -27.23 -0.93 45.06
CA ASN A 19 -27.57 -2.28 44.59
C ASN A 19 -28.78 -2.84 45.34
N THR A 20 -29.63 -3.61 44.66
CA THR A 20 -30.29 -4.80 45.25
C THR A 20 -30.69 -5.79 44.16
N ALA A 21 -30.26 -7.02 44.35
CA ALA A 21 -30.61 -8.19 43.56
C ALA A 21 -31.85 -8.90 44.13
N LEU A 22 -32.62 -9.60 43.29
CA LEU A 22 -32.86 -11.06 43.36
C LEU A 22 -34.12 -11.52 42.60
N SER A 23 -33.96 -12.71 42.02
CA SER A 23 -34.93 -13.82 41.93
C SER A 23 -35.70 -14.06 40.63
N SER A 24 -35.30 -15.19 40.04
CA SER A 24 -35.98 -16.14 39.16
C SER A 24 -37.42 -16.50 39.53
N GLY A 25 -38.23 -16.83 38.51
CA GLY A 25 -39.50 -17.55 38.63
C GLY A 25 -39.88 -18.20 37.29
N VAL A 26 -39.78 -19.53 37.25
CA VAL A 26 -40.13 -20.43 36.14
C VAL A 26 -41.65 -20.61 36.04
N GLY A 27 -42.20 -20.80 34.83
CA GLY A 27 -43.59 -21.24 34.64
C GLY A 27 -43.88 -21.75 33.22
N LEU A 28 -43.87 -23.07 33.05
CA LEU A 28 -44.38 -23.83 31.89
C LEU A 28 -45.90 -23.64 31.72
N GLY A 29 -46.40 -23.68 30.48
CA GLY A 29 -47.84 -23.76 30.20
C GLY A 29 -48.18 -23.99 28.73
N VAL A 30 -48.75 -25.16 28.45
CA VAL A 30 -49.06 -25.80 27.16
C VAL A 30 -50.54 -25.55 26.77
N THR A 31 -50.83 -25.58 25.46
CA THR A 31 -52.13 -25.81 24.77
C THR A 31 -53.31 -24.84 24.99
N ALA A 32 -53.92 -24.35 23.92
CA ALA A 32 -55.14 -24.92 23.32
C ALA A 32 -55.83 -23.97 22.32
N PHE A 33 -56.33 -24.59 21.24
CA PHE A 33 -57.20 -24.09 20.18
C PHE A 33 -58.56 -23.56 20.69
N GLY A 34 -59.22 -22.72 19.88
CA GLY A 34 -60.64 -22.41 20.05
C GLY A 34 -61.17 -21.35 19.08
N ASP A 35 -61.67 -21.83 17.94
CA ASP A 35 -62.46 -21.16 16.89
C ASP A 35 -63.66 -20.33 17.40
N PHE A 36 -64.19 -19.42 16.55
CA PHE A 36 -65.52 -19.56 15.94
C PHE A 36 -65.82 -18.44 14.93
N ALA A 37 -66.02 -18.85 13.67
CA ALA A 37 -66.82 -18.19 12.61
C ALA A 37 -68.34 -18.35 12.94
N PRO A 38 -69.39 -18.17 12.07
CA PRO A 38 -69.41 -18.32 10.60
C PRO A 38 -70.45 -17.49 9.79
N GLU A 39 -70.50 -17.85 8.50
CA GLU A 39 -71.62 -17.91 7.53
C GLU A 39 -71.69 -16.85 6.41
N THR A 40 -71.45 -17.27 5.15
CA THR A 40 -72.45 -17.95 4.29
C THR A 40 -71.81 -18.44 2.97
N ALA A 41 -72.18 -19.63 2.51
CA ALA A 41 -71.74 -20.33 1.28
C ALA A 41 -72.80 -20.23 0.15
N PRO A 42 -72.55 -20.72 -1.09
CA PRO A 42 -72.67 -22.17 -1.39
C PRO A 42 -71.64 -22.77 -2.39
N GLU A 43 -71.44 -24.09 -2.30
CA GLU A 43 -70.63 -25.03 -3.12
C GLU A 43 -71.40 -25.59 -4.36
N PRO A 44 -71.03 -26.70 -5.07
CA PRO A 44 -69.77 -27.47 -5.25
C PRO A 44 -69.46 -27.89 -6.73
N ALA A 45 -68.25 -28.43 -7.00
CA ALA A 45 -68.03 -29.59 -7.90
C ALA A 45 -66.61 -30.17 -7.74
N ASN A 46 -66.55 -31.48 -7.42
CA ASN A 46 -65.37 -32.36 -7.47
C ASN A 46 -64.97 -32.67 -8.92
N ASP A 47 -63.68 -32.88 -9.21
CA ASP A 47 -63.25 -34.08 -9.95
C ASP A 47 -61.74 -34.38 -9.83
N ASP A 48 -61.45 -35.67 -9.87
CA ASP A 48 -60.18 -36.38 -9.71
C ASP A 48 -59.20 -36.25 -10.92
N ASP A 49 -57.91 -36.19 -10.60
CA ASP A 49 -56.73 -36.69 -11.34
C ASP A 49 -56.36 -36.10 -12.75
N PRO A 50 -55.15 -36.36 -13.28
CA PRO A 50 -54.17 -35.32 -13.61
C PRO A 50 -54.02 -35.05 -15.13
N ASP A 51 -53.55 -33.87 -15.51
CA ASP A 51 -52.82 -33.63 -16.78
C ASP A 51 -52.38 -32.15 -16.92
N PRO A 52 -51.44 -31.77 -17.80
CA PRO A 52 -50.34 -32.53 -18.40
C PRO A 52 -48.98 -31.85 -18.14
N THR A 53 -47.89 -32.55 -18.49
CA THR A 53 -46.55 -31.97 -18.52
C THR A 53 -46.47 -30.82 -19.53
N PRO A 54 -45.93 -29.64 -19.17
CA PRO A 54 -45.61 -28.60 -20.15
C PRO A 54 -44.49 -29.06 -21.10
N PRO A 55 -44.47 -28.56 -22.34
CA PRO A 55 -43.59 -29.06 -23.39
C PRO A 55 -42.11 -28.81 -23.05
N ALA A 56 -41.23 -29.66 -23.56
CA ALA A 56 -39.80 -29.43 -23.52
C ALA A 56 -39.49 -27.99 -23.97
N PRO A 57 -38.71 -27.21 -23.20
CA PRO A 57 -38.21 -25.93 -23.70
C PRO A 57 -37.46 -26.20 -25.01
N ALA A 58 -37.76 -25.41 -26.03
CA ALA A 58 -37.02 -25.41 -27.29
C ALA A 58 -35.51 -25.40 -27.00
N PRO A 59 -34.67 -26.06 -27.83
CA PRO A 59 -33.23 -25.95 -27.66
C PRO A 59 -32.89 -24.47 -27.69
N ALA A 60 -32.49 -23.93 -26.54
CA ALA A 60 -31.94 -22.59 -26.46
C ALA A 60 -30.85 -22.53 -27.53
N LEU A 61 -31.00 -21.60 -28.47
CA LEU A 61 -29.92 -21.19 -29.36
C LEU A 61 -28.66 -21.12 -28.51
N PRO A 62 -27.52 -21.69 -28.94
CA PRO A 62 -26.30 -21.62 -28.16
C PRO A 62 -26.00 -20.15 -27.91
N ILE A 63 -26.30 -19.68 -26.70
CA ILE A 63 -25.82 -18.42 -26.19
C ILE A 63 -24.32 -18.60 -26.26
N ALA A 64 -23.70 -17.88 -27.19
CA ALA A 64 -22.27 -17.89 -27.34
C ALA A 64 -21.71 -17.59 -25.95
N LEU A 65 -21.09 -18.61 -25.35
CA LEU A 65 -20.12 -18.43 -24.29
C LEU A 65 -19.35 -17.15 -24.63
N PRO A 66 -19.16 -16.19 -23.70
CA PRO A 66 -18.20 -15.13 -23.95
C PRO A 66 -16.95 -15.84 -24.41
N GLN A 67 -16.63 -15.69 -25.69
CA GLN A 67 -15.50 -16.39 -26.27
C GLN A 67 -14.36 -16.03 -25.36
N ARG A 68 -13.77 -17.05 -24.73
CA ARG A 68 -12.41 -16.97 -24.21
C ARG A 68 -11.68 -16.04 -25.16
N SER A 69 -11.13 -14.94 -24.63
CA SER A 69 -10.06 -14.25 -25.34
C SER A 69 -9.12 -15.36 -25.77
N ALA A 70 -9.10 -15.67 -27.07
CA ALA A 70 -8.27 -16.71 -27.62
C ALA A 70 -6.85 -16.43 -27.09
N PRO A 71 -6.03 -17.47 -26.79
CA PRO A 71 -4.62 -17.24 -26.52
C PRO A 71 -4.12 -16.28 -27.59
N ARG A 72 -3.53 -15.17 -27.15
CA ARG A 72 -3.12 -14.03 -28.00
C ARG A 72 -2.70 -14.59 -29.36
N ARG A 73 -3.37 -14.23 -30.45
CA ARG A 73 -2.92 -14.56 -31.82
C ARG A 73 -1.63 -13.79 -32.07
N GLN A 74 -0.55 -14.17 -31.39
CA GLN A 74 0.78 -13.74 -31.74
C GLN A 74 1.17 -14.61 -32.93
N GLY A 75 1.57 -13.96 -34.03
CA GLY A 75 2.38 -14.64 -35.03
C GLY A 75 3.67 -15.18 -34.39
N ASP A 76 4.58 -15.71 -35.20
CA ASP A 76 5.85 -16.27 -34.72
C ASP A 76 6.58 -15.29 -33.79
N ARG A 77 6.53 -15.54 -32.47
CA ARG A 77 7.25 -14.77 -31.44
C ARG A 77 8.74 -14.96 -31.67
N ALA A 78 9.40 -14.03 -32.34
CA ALA A 78 10.82 -14.10 -32.61
C ALA A 78 11.59 -13.06 -31.79
N ASN A 79 12.62 -13.51 -31.07
CA ASN A 79 13.63 -12.63 -30.50
C ASN A 79 14.29 -11.80 -31.59
N PHE A 80 14.48 -10.51 -31.31
CA PHE A 80 15.19 -9.61 -32.18
C PHE A 80 16.69 -9.85 -32.05
N TYR A 81 17.35 -10.02 -33.20
CA TYR A 81 18.79 -10.14 -33.28
C TYR A 81 19.35 -9.15 -34.30
N LEU A 82 20.50 -8.57 -33.96
CA LEU A 82 21.34 -7.85 -34.91
C LEU A 82 22.27 -8.86 -35.59
N ASP A 83 22.25 -8.91 -36.92
CA ASP A 83 23.16 -9.78 -37.67
C ASP A 83 24.61 -9.23 -37.65
N ASP A 84 25.57 -10.01 -38.15
CA ASP A 84 26.98 -9.61 -38.19
C ASP A 84 27.16 -8.35 -39.06
N GLY A 85 27.68 -7.28 -38.45
CA GLY A 85 27.83 -5.97 -39.08
C GLY A 85 26.58 -5.08 -39.05
N GLU A 86 25.47 -5.52 -38.47
CA GLU A 86 24.29 -4.67 -38.21
C GLU A 86 24.42 -3.94 -36.87
N ASP A 87 24.28 -2.61 -36.87
CA ASP A 87 24.20 -1.79 -35.66
C ASP A 87 22.81 -1.14 -35.54
N ARG A 88 22.49 -0.58 -34.37
CA ARG A 88 21.17 0.07 -34.13
C ARG A 88 20.90 1.27 -35.03
N GLY A 89 21.93 1.83 -35.67
CA GLY A 89 21.83 3.00 -36.54
C GLY A 89 21.48 4.28 -35.76
N LEU A 90 22.15 4.49 -34.62
CA LEU A 90 21.92 5.67 -33.78
C LEU A 90 22.27 6.97 -34.52
N ALA A 91 21.44 7.99 -34.36
CA ALA A 91 21.69 9.30 -34.95
C ALA A 91 22.96 9.97 -34.38
N ALA A 92 23.58 10.87 -35.15
CA ALA A 92 24.79 11.58 -34.71
C ALA A 92 24.52 12.62 -33.61
N SER A 93 23.31 13.22 -33.58
CA SER A 93 22.94 14.24 -32.59
C SER A 93 22.08 13.66 -31.46
N TRP A 94 22.28 14.15 -30.23
CA TRP A 94 21.47 13.75 -29.08
C TRP A 94 20.01 14.12 -29.24
N LYS A 95 19.70 15.27 -29.84
CA LYS A 95 18.32 15.70 -30.10
C LYS A 95 17.56 14.73 -31.02
N GLU A 96 18.22 14.21 -32.05
CA GLU A 96 17.60 13.21 -32.92
C GLU A 96 17.46 11.85 -32.23
N ARG A 97 18.41 11.47 -31.37
CA ARG A 97 18.26 10.27 -30.51
C ARG A 97 17.07 10.40 -29.56
N ALA A 98 16.85 11.58 -28.99
CA ALA A 98 15.68 11.84 -28.15
C ALA A 98 14.37 11.62 -28.93
N ARG A 99 14.30 12.13 -30.17
CA ARG A 99 13.16 11.91 -31.06
C ARG A 99 12.94 10.43 -31.34
N LEU A 100 14.00 9.67 -31.62
CA LEU A 100 13.94 8.22 -31.84
C LEU A 100 13.49 7.46 -30.58
N SER A 101 13.97 7.85 -29.40
CA SER A 101 13.53 7.28 -28.12
C SER A 101 12.05 7.53 -27.85
N VAL A 102 11.54 8.74 -28.08
CA VAL A 102 10.10 9.04 -27.96
C VAL A 102 9.29 8.23 -28.98
N ALA A 103 9.77 8.10 -30.23
CA ALA A 103 9.11 7.29 -31.25
C ALA A 103 9.07 5.80 -30.87
N ALA A 104 10.12 5.27 -30.22
CA ALA A 104 10.13 3.90 -29.71
C ALA A 104 9.09 3.68 -28.60
N ILE A 105 8.98 4.63 -27.65
CA ILE A 105 7.95 4.59 -26.59
C ILE A 105 6.54 4.59 -27.20
N LEU A 106 6.28 5.50 -28.14
CA LEU A 106 4.99 5.59 -28.81
C LEU A 106 4.66 4.29 -29.57
N THR A 107 5.65 3.72 -30.28
CA THR A 107 5.50 2.45 -30.98
C THR A 107 5.18 1.30 -30.01
N ALA A 108 5.85 1.24 -28.86
CA ALA A 108 5.57 0.22 -27.84
C ALA A 108 4.15 0.35 -27.28
N ASN A 109 3.73 1.58 -26.96
CA ASN A 109 2.39 1.87 -26.44
C ASN A 109 1.30 1.55 -27.48
N GLU A 110 1.53 1.83 -28.76
CA GLU A 110 0.60 1.49 -29.85
C GLU A 110 0.43 -0.02 -29.99
N ILE A 111 1.56 -0.75 -30.00
CA ILE A 111 1.58 -2.22 -30.07
C ILE A 111 0.79 -2.83 -28.91
N GLU A 112 1.02 -2.37 -27.67
CA GLU A 112 0.32 -2.89 -26.51
C GLU A 112 -1.17 -2.51 -26.50
N ARG A 113 -1.50 -1.24 -26.76
CA ARG A 113 -2.89 -0.74 -26.74
C ARG A 113 -3.76 -1.40 -27.78
N HIS A 114 -3.23 -1.63 -28.98
CA HIS A 114 -3.98 -2.21 -30.10
C HIS A 114 -3.71 -3.71 -30.29
N ASN A 115 -2.90 -4.32 -29.43
CA ASN A 115 -2.51 -5.73 -29.47
C ASN A 115 -2.00 -6.16 -30.87
N ILE A 116 -1.13 -5.33 -31.45
CA ILE A 116 -0.58 -5.52 -32.80
C ILE A 116 0.52 -6.59 -32.75
N PRO A 117 0.57 -7.57 -33.68
CA PRO A 117 1.72 -8.46 -33.80
C PRO A 117 3.01 -7.69 -34.05
N VAL A 118 4.03 -7.96 -33.23
CA VAL A 118 5.36 -7.32 -33.37
C VAL A 118 6.02 -7.83 -34.65
N THR A 119 6.51 -6.91 -35.49
CA THR A 119 7.26 -7.22 -36.71
C THR A 119 8.74 -6.85 -36.53
N ARG A 120 9.62 -7.35 -37.39
CA ARG A 120 11.05 -6.94 -37.39
C ARG A 120 11.20 -5.43 -37.60
N GLU A 121 10.33 -4.79 -38.37
CA GLU A 121 10.35 -3.33 -38.56
C GLU A 121 10.00 -2.60 -37.26
N HIS A 122 9.00 -3.08 -36.50
CA HIS A 122 8.71 -2.56 -35.16
C HIS A 122 9.94 -2.70 -34.26
N GLN A 123 10.57 -3.88 -34.24
CA GLN A 123 11.75 -4.15 -33.41
C GLN A 123 12.95 -3.26 -33.81
N GLN A 124 13.16 -2.97 -35.10
CA GLN A 124 14.20 -2.04 -35.57
C GLN A 124 13.96 -0.59 -35.11
N ARG A 125 12.72 -0.18 -34.88
CA ARG A 125 12.41 1.13 -34.27
C ARG A 125 12.63 1.09 -32.76
N LEU A 126 12.18 0.03 -32.10
CA LEU A 126 12.26 -0.16 -30.65
C LEU A 126 13.70 -0.22 -30.14
N ILE A 127 14.60 -0.94 -30.85
CA ILE A 127 16.01 -1.10 -30.44
C ILE A 127 16.80 0.21 -30.46
N ARG A 128 16.28 1.26 -31.11
CA ARG A 128 16.89 2.60 -31.15
C ARG A 128 16.64 3.42 -29.88
N PHE A 129 15.83 2.91 -28.95
CA PHE A 129 15.70 3.52 -27.63
C PHE A 129 17.04 3.45 -26.89
N THR A 130 17.57 4.62 -26.52
CA THR A 130 18.85 4.74 -25.79
C THR A 130 18.66 5.27 -24.37
N GLY A 131 17.43 5.26 -23.85
CA GLY A 131 17.10 5.96 -22.61
C GLY A 131 17.48 7.44 -22.68
N PHE A 132 17.69 8.03 -21.50
CA PHE A 132 17.99 9.46 -21.35
C PHE A 132 19.22 9.72 -20.47
N GLY A 133 20.16 8.78 -20.41
CA GLY A 133 21.30 8.86 -19.50
C GLY A 133 22.43 9.81 -19.92
N ALA A 134 22.54 10.14 -21.21
CA ALA A 134 23.52 11.13 -21.67
C ALA A 134 23.19 12.51 -21.08
N SER A 135 24.18 13.25 -20.59
CA SER A 135 23.97 14.54 -19.89
C SER A 135 23.14 15.55 -20.69
N GLU A 136 23.26 15.56 -22.02
CA GLU A 136 22.46 16.43 -22.88
C GLU A 136 20.98 16.02 -22.92
N LEU A 137 20.70 14.71 -22.93
CA LEU A 137 19.34 14.17 -22.85
C LEU A 137 18.73 14.38 -21.47
N ALA A 138 19.47 14.07 -20.40
CA ALA A 138 19.01 14.20 -19.02
C ALA A 138 18.64 15.67 -18.69
N ASN A 139 19.46 16.63 -19.14
CA ASN A 139 19.22 18.05 -18.90
C ASN A 139 18.27 18.72 -19.92
N GLY A 140 17.95 18.04 -21.03
CA GLY A 140 17.10 18.56 -22.09
C GLY A 140 15.67 18.04 -22.01
N MET A 141 15.50 16.73 -21.78
CA MET A 141 14.21 16.03 -21.83
C MET A 141 13.38 16.15 -20.55
N PHE A 142 14.00 16.57 -19.44
CA PHE A 142 13.34 16.71 -18.15
C PHE A 142 13.52 18.12 -17.61
N ARG A 143 12.49 18.64 -16.93
CA ARG A 143 12.55 19.95 -16.27
C ARG A 143 13.45 19.88 -15.05
N ARG A 144 14.15 20.99 -14.77
CA ARG A 144 14.97 21.08 -13.56
C ARG A 144 14.08 21.31 -12.34
N PRO A 145 14.45 20.77 -11.16
CA PRO A 145 13.72 21.04 -9.92
C PRO A 145 13.59 22.54 -9.68
N GLY A 146 12.35 23.04 -9.64
CA GLY A 146 12.03 24.46 -9.44
C GLY A 146 11.90 25.31 -10.71
N GLU A 147 12.13 24.75 -11.90
CA GLU A 147 11.91 25.42 -13.18
C GLU A 147 10.60 24.96 -13.84
N VAL A 148 9.86 25.90 -14.43
CA VAL A 148 8.57 25.64 -15.09
C VAL A 148 8.76 25.18 -16.55
N ASP A 149 9.80 25.69 -17.21
CA ASP A 149 10.07 25.51 -18.63
C ASP A 149 11.18 24.48 -18.88
N PHE A 150 11.22 23.91 -20.10
CA PHE A 150 12.33 23.07 -20.53
C PHE A 150 13.53 23.93 -20.94
N ARG A 151 14.70 23.29 -21.09
CA ARG A 151 15.88 23.97 -21.65
C ARG A 151 15.56 24.44 -23.07
N GLU A 152 15.96 25.68 -23.40
CA GLU A 152 15.72 26.29 -24.71
C GLU A 152 16.00 25.33 -25.87
N GLY A 153 14.98 25.08 -26.69
CA GLY A 153 15.05 24.22 -27.86
C GLY A 153 14.71 22.75 -27.59
N TRP A 154 14.32 22.38 -26.37
CA TRP A 154 13.88 21.02 -26.01
C TRP A 154 12.38 20.91 -25.71
N ASP A 155 11.67 22.03 -25.68
CA ASP A 155 10.26 22.15 -25.26
C ASP A 155 9.32 21.16 -25.96
N ASP A 156 9.40 21.08 -27.30
CA ASP A 156 8.58 20.17 -28.09
C ASP A 156 8.84 18.70 -27.76
N LEU A 157 10.11 18.33 -27.56
CA LEU A 157 10.52 16.94 -27.29
C LEU A 157 10.20 16.52 -25.87
N GLY A 158 10.45 17.40 -24.89
CA GLY A 158 10.10 17.18 -23.49
C GLY A 158 8.58 17.03 -23.32
N SER A 159 7.80 17.92 -23.92
CA SER A 159 6.32 17.86 -23.88
C SER A 159 5.78 16.62 -24.60
N SER A 160 6.42 16.22 -25.71
CA SER A 160 6.05 14.97 -26.42
C SER A 160 6.32 13.74 -25.56
N LEU A 161 7.42 13.71 -24.80
CA LEU A 161 7.70 12.62 -23.86
C LEU A 161 6.66 12.60 -22.74
N GLU A 162 6.39 13.73 -22.09
CA GLU A 162 5.37 13.84 -21.02
C GLU A 162 3.99 13.38 -21.49
N SER A 163 3.62 13.69 -22.73
CA SER A 163 2.34 13.26 -23.31
C SER A 163 2.32 11.77 -23.71
N ALA A 164 3.48 11.17 -23.97
CA ALA A 164 3.61 9.79 -24.43
C ALA A 164 3.59 8.78 -23.28
N VAL A 165 3.86 9.19 -22.05
CA VAL A 165 3.96 8.30 -20.88
C VAL A 165 3.05 8.75 -19.73
N SER A 166 2.77 7.86 -18.77
CA SER A 166 2.10 8.26 -17.53
C SER A 166 3.03 9.08 -16.63
N GLU A 167 2.48 9.75 -15.62
CA GLU A 167 3.26 10.50 -14.63
C GLU A 167 4.24 9.60 -13.85
N SER A 168 3.82 8.36 -13.56
CA SER A 168 4.68 7.34 -12.92
C SER A 168 5.86 6.93 -13.80
N ASP A 169 5.61 6.72 -15.09
CA ASP A 169 6.61 6.35 -16.09
C ASP A 169 7.58 7.51 -16.35
N TYR A 170 7.06 8.74 -16.44
CA TYR A 170 7.89 9.95 -16.57
C TYR A 170 8.84 10.10 -15.37
N SER A 171 8.33 9.90 -14.15
CA SER A 171 9.13 9.93 -12.93
C SER A 171 10.18 8.81 -12.89
N SER A 172 9.84 7.61 -13.38
CA SER A 172 10.79 6.49 -13.50
C SER A 172 11.92 6.82 -14.48
N LEU A 173 11.57 7.26 -15.69
CA LEU A 173 12.54 7.66 -16.72
C LEU A 173 13.47 8.78 -16.23
N SER A 174 12.92 9.78 -15.53
CA SER A 174 13.67 10.89 -14.93
C SER A 174 14.69 10.37 -13.90
N ARG A 175 14.28 9.47 -13.00
CA ARG A 175 15.17 8.85 -11.99
C ARG A 175 16.25 7.98 -12.63
N CYS A 176 15.92 7.26 -13.70
CA CYS A 176 16.84 6.36 -14.40
C CYS A 176 17.87 7.07 -15.29
N THR A 177 17.78 8.39 -15.48
CA THR A 177 18.80 9.18 -16.19
C THR A 177 20.21 8.99 -15.61
N GLN A 178 20.34 8.69 -14.33
CA GLN A 178 21.65 8.45 -13.72
C GLN A 178 22.29 7.12 -14.14
N TYR A 179 21.50 6.17 -14.67
CA TYR A 179 21.92 4.78 -14.86
C TYR A 179 21.71 4.25 -16.29
N ALA A 180 20.94 4.96 -17.13
CA ALA A 180 20.56 4.53 -18.48
C ALA A 180 21.67 4.73 -19.53
N HIS A 181 22.81 4.07 -19.36
CA HIS A 181 23.92 4.04 -20.32
C HIS A 181 24.03 2.66 -20.98
N PHE A 182 23.87 2.60 -22.30
CA PHE A 182 23.89 1.36 -23.06
C PHE A 182 25.29 1.03 -23.58
N THR A 183 25.69 -0.24 -23.49
CA THR A 183 26.99 -0.72 -23.96
C THR A 183 27.08 -0.67 -25.49
N PRO A 184 28.16 -0.12 -26.08
CA PRO A 184 28.39 -0.14 -27.53
C PRO A 184 28.41 -1.56 -28.12
N GLU A 185 27.88 -1.70 -29.34
CA GLU A 185 27.72 -2.97 -30.04
C GLU A 185 29.06 -3.73 -30.21
N PHE A 186 30.14 -3.04 -30.60
CA PHE A 186 31.45 -3.67 -30.80
C PHE A 186 32.03 -4.27 -29.51
N ILE A 187 31.74 -3.69 -28.34
CA ILE A 187 32.17 -4.21 -27.03
C ILE A 187 31.39 -5.48 -26.70
N ILE A 188 30.08 -5.50 -26.94
CA ILE A 188 29.24 -6.68 -26.71
C ILE A 188 29.67 -7.84 -27.63
N ARG A 189 29.95 -7.56 -28.91
CA ARG A 189 30.48 -8.55 -29.87
C ARG A 189 31.83 -9.12 -29.42
N ALA A 190 32.72 -8.27 -28.90
CA ALA A 190 34.00 -8.72 -28.33
C ALA A 190 33.82 -9.62 -27.10
N ILE A 191 32.88 -9.30 -26.20
CA ILE A 191 32.55 -10.14 -25.03
C ILE A 191 32.03 -11.52 -25.48
N TRP A 192 31.09 -11.55 -26.43
CA TRP A 192 30.60 -12.81 -26.99
C TRP A 192 31.70 -13.62 -27.66
N SER A 193 32.60 -12.97 -28.40
CA SER A 193 33.77 -13.61 -29.03
C SER A 193 34.71 -14.21 -27.97
N GLY A 194 34.93 -13.51 -26.86
CA GLY A 194 35.68 -14.02 -25.72
C GLY A 194 35.04 -15.25 -25.09
N LEU A 195 33.71 -15.24 -24.88
CA LEU A 195 32.96 -16.39 -24.38
C LEU A 195 33.01 -17.59 -25.33
N GLN A 196 32.94 -17.36 -26.65
CA GLN A 196 33.13 -18.39 -27.67
C GLN A 196 34.53 -19.01 -27.60
N ARG A 197 35.57 -18.18 -27.52
CA ARG A 197 36.96 -18.62 -27.41
C ARG A 197 37.21 -19.47 -26.17
N MET A 198 36.63 -19.06 -25.03
CA MET A 198 36.72 -19.82 -23.78
C MET A 198 35.83 -21.07 -23.76
N GLY A 199 35.05 -21.31 -24.82
CA GLY A 199 34.32 -22.56 -25.05
C GLY A 199 32.95 -22.65 -24.39
N TRP A 200 32.25 -21.53 -24.17
CA TRP A 200 30.88 -21.53 -23.65
C TRP A 200 29.93 -22.36 -24.52
N ARG A 201 28.96 -23.08 -23.91
CA ARG A 201 28.16 -24.12 -24.60
C ARG A 201 26.65 -23.86 -24.61
N GLY A 202 26.22 -22.65 -24.28
CA GLY A 202 24.79 -22.32 -24.10
C GLY A 202 24.30 -22.58 -22.66
N GLY A 203 22.99 -22.55 -22.46
CA GLY A 203 22.35 -22.67 -21.15
C GLY A 203 21.57 -21.43 -20.71
N ARG A 204 21.24 -21.32 -19.42
CA ARG A 204 20.48 -20.19 -18.87
C ARG A 204 21.40 -18.98 -18.69
N VAL A 205 20.99 -17.84 -19.23
CA VAL A 205 21.74 -16.58 -19.19
C VAL A 205 21.02 -15.61 -18.25
N LEU A 206 21.75 -15.02 -17.31
CA LEU A 206 21.26 -13.92 -16.47
C LEU A 206 21.85 -12.60 -16.95
N GLU A 207 20.98 -11.62 -17.20
CA GLU A 207 21.36 -10.23 -17.37
C GLU A 207 20.69 -9.38 -16.26
N PRO A 208 21.45 -8.97 -15.22
CA PRO A 208 20.89 -8.36 -14.01
C PRO A 208 20.39 -6.91 -14.20
N GLY A 209 20.70 -6.29 -15.34
CA GLY A 209 20.24 -4.97 -15.78
C GLY A 209 20.13 -4.96 -17.30
N ILE A 210 19.02 -5.51 -17.82
CA ILE A 210 18.90 -5.88 -19.24
C ILE A 210 18.75 -4.69 -20.19
N GLY A 211 18.25 -3.55 -19.72
CA GLY A 211 17.94 -2.43 -20.58
C GLY A 211 17.03 -2.86 -21.73
N THR A 212 17.38 -2.50 -22.96
CA THR A 212 16.66 -2.88 -24.18
C THR A 212 17.02 -4.29 -24.69
N GLY A 213 17.83 -5.05 -23.94
CA GLY A 213 18.26 -6.40 -24.34
C GLY A 213 19.27 -6.40 -25.48
N LEU A 214 20.29 -5.52 -25.41
CA LEU A 214 21.31 -5.46 -26.47
C LEU A 214 22.29 -6.64 -26.42
N PHE A 215 22.64 -7.13 -25.22
CA PHE A 215 23.43 -8.36 -25.06
C PHE A 215 22.76 -9.57 -25.72
N PRO A 216 21.47 -9.87 -25.48
CA PRO A 216 20.78 -10.95 -26.17
C PRO A 216 20.56 -10.65 -27.66
N ALA A 217 20.33 -9.40 -28.06
CA ALA A 217 20.20 -9.04 -29.48
C ALA A 217 21.48 -9.30 -30.30
N LEU A 218 22.66 -9.18 -29.69
CA LEU A 218 23.95 -9.45 -30.32
C LEU A 218 24.46 -10.88 -30.08
N MET A 219 23.62 -11.78 -29.57
CA MET A 219 23.99 -13.16 -29.32
C MET A 219 24.41 -13.87 -30.62
N PRO A 220 25.58 -14.55 -30.66
CA PRO A 220 26.02 -15.31 -31.81
C PRO A 220 25.00 -16.37 -32.23
N LYS A 221 24.86 -16.59 -33.55
CA LYS A 221 23.90 -17.55 -34.13
C LYS A 221 23.99 -18.95 -33.51
N ALA A 222 25.20 -19.39 -33.17
CA ALA A 222 25.46 -20.69 -32.56
C ALA A 222 24.76 -20.90 -31.20
N TYR A 223 24.38 -19.83 -30.49
CA TYR A 223 23.80 -19.93 -29.14
C TYR A 223 22.31 -19.63 -29.08
N ARG A 224 21.73 -19.00 -30.11
CA ARG A 224 20.34 -18.50 -30.12
C ARG A 224 19.31 -19.59 -29.79
N ASP A 225 19.52 -20.81 -30.28
CA ASP A 225 18.62 -21.96 -30.06
C ASP A 225 18.96 -22.80 -28.81
N SER A 226 20.05 -22.47 -28.12
CA SER A 226 20.57 -23.21 -26.97
C SER A 226 20.65 -22.39 -25.68
N SER A 227 20.13 -21.15 -25.72
CA SER A 227 20.25 -20.19 -24.63
C SER A 227 18.90 -19.58 -24.28
N TYR A 228 18.62 -19.49 -22.99
CA TYR A 228 17.42 -18.85 -22.46
C TYR A 228 17.79 -17.72 -21.53
N VAL A 229 17.33 -16.52 -21.87
CA VAL A 229 17.75 -15.28 -21.22
C VAL A 229 16.74 -14.90 -20.15
N THR A 230 17.21 -14.64 -18.94
CA THR A 230 16.47 -13.96 -17.88
C THR A 230 17.07 -12.58 -17.68
N GLY A 231 16.28 -11.55 -17.99
CA GLY A 231 16.66 -10.15 -17.81
C GLY A 231 15.89 -9.53 -16.65
N VAL A 232 16.57 -8.72 -15.84
CA VAL A 232 15.94 -7.88 -14.80
C VAL A 232 16.10 -6.42 -15.20
N GLU A 233 15.02 -5.66 -15.20
CA GLU A 233 15.03 -4.22 -15.50
C GLU A 233 14.12 -3.47 -14.52
N LEU A 234 14.60 -2.31 -14.04
CA LEU A 234 13.91 -1.49 -13.06
C LEU A 234 12.87 -0.59 -13.71
N ASP A 235 13.17 -0.03 -14.89
CA ASP A 235 12.32 0.95 -15.54
C ASP A 235 11.16 0.30 -16.33
N PRO A 236 9.88 0.57 -15.99
CA PRO A 236 8.74 -0.06 -16.65
C PRO A 236 8.66 0.22 -18.15
N VAL A 237 9.08 1.42 -18.60
CA VAL A 237 9.09 1.78 -20.02
C VAL A 237 10.09 0.92 -20.79
N THR A 238 11.29 0.76 -20.25
CA THR A 238 12.34 -0.09 -20.80
C THR A 238 11.94 -1.57 -20.77
N VAL A 239 11.27 -2.03 -19.69
CA VAL A 239 10.69 -3.38 -19.60
C VAL A 239 9.71 -3.67 -20.73
N ARG A 240 8.79 -2.74 -21.02
CA ARG A 240 7.84 -2.90 -22.13
C ARG A 240 8.57 -3.02 -23.46
N ILE A 241 9.55 -2.15 -23.71
CA ILE A 241 10.36 -2.19 -24.94
C ILE A 241 11.10 -3.53 -25.08
N VAL A 242 11.79 -3.99 -24.05
CA VAL A 242 12.56 -5.24 -24.13
C VAL A 242 11.68 -6.48 -24.23
N LYS A 243 10.47 -6.49 -23.65
CA LYS A 243 9.49 -7.58 -23.85
C LYS A 243 9.06 -7.71 -25.32
N LEU A 244 9.01 -6.61 -26.06
CA LEU A 244 8.71 -6.61 -27.50
C LEU A 244 9.93 -6.98 -28.36
N LEU A 245 11.14 -6.66 -27.89
CA LEU A 245 12.39 -7.03 -28.56
C LEU A 245 12.77 -8.50 -28.32
N GLN A 246 12.55 -9.02 -27.12
CA GLN A 246 12.94 -10.37 -26.69
C GLN A 246 11.73 -11.17 -26.18
N PRO A 247 10.70 -11.43 -27.03
CA PRO A 247 9.47 -12.09 -26.60
C PRO A 247 9.62 -13.55 -26.14
N LYS A 248 10.77 -14.21 -26.39
CA LYS A 248 11.10 -15.54 -25.87
C LYS A 248 12.09 -15.49 -24.68
N ALA A 249 12.32 -14.31 -24.09
CA ALA A 249 13.13 -14.17 -22.88
C ALA A 249 12.24 -13.92 -21.65
N ARG A 250 12.73 -14.32 -20.48
CA ARG A 250 12.08 -14.01 -19.20
C ARG A 250 12.49 -12.60 -18.76
N ILE A 251 11.59 -11.63 -18.90
CA ILE A 251 11.83 -10.24 -18.47
C ILE A 251 11.11 -9.98 -17.15
N ILE A 252 11.88 -9.69 -16.10
CA ILE A 252 11.38 -9.37 -14.76
C ILE A 252 11.45 -7.85 -14.56
N GLU A 253 10.31 -7.24 -14.28
CA GLU A 253 10.20 -5.85 -13.87
C GLU A 253 10.49 -5.73 -12.37
N GLY A 254 11.56 -5.05 -11.99
CA GLY A 254 11.85 -4.79 -10.58
C GLY A 254 13.30 -4.50 -10.26
N ASP A 255 13.53 -4.16 -8.99
CA ASP A 255 14.86 -3.97 -8.43
C ASP A 255 15.60 -5.31 -8.35
N PHE A 256 16.74 -5.44 -9.03
CA PHE A 256 17.59 -6.63 -8.93
C PHE A 256 17.86 -6.97 -7.47
N ALA A 257 18.10 -5.99 -6.60
CA ALA A 257 18.37 -6.19 -5.17
C ALA A 257 17.21 -6.81 -4.37
N ARG A 258 16.00 -6.81 -4.91
CA ARG A 258 14.78 -7.37 -4.28
C ARG A 258 14.19 -8.57 -5.02
N THR A 259 14.70 -8.85 -6.21
CA THR A 259 14.24 -9.94 -7.07
C THR A 259 14.83 -11.25 -6.58
N ASP A 260 14.01 -12.23 -6.21
CA ASP A 260 14.50 -13.54 -5.78
C ASP A 260 14.81 -14.43 -7.00
N LEU A 261 16.05 -14.91 -7.09
CA LEU A 261 16.55 -15.71 -8.21
C LEU A 261 17.27 -16.93 -7.66
N SER A 262 17.01 -18.09 -8.27
CA SER A 262 17.72 -19.32 -7.93
C SER A 262 19.10 -19.38 -8.61
N PRO A 263 20.11 -20.02 -7.99
CA PRO A 263 21.45 -20.14 -8.56
C PRO A 263 21.52 -21.22 -9.66
N ILE A 264 20.85 -20.96 -10.78
CA ILE A 264 20.63 -21.92 -11.89
C ILE A 264 21.23 -21.47 -13.22
N TYR A 265 22.03 -20.40 -13.22
CA TYR A 265 22.52 -19.78 -14.45
C TYR A 265 23.86 -20.35 -14.90
N ASP A 266 23.99 -20.54 -16.21
CA ASP A 266 25.19 -21.05 -16.89
C ASP A 266 26.07 -19.91 -17.43
N LEU A 267 25.51 -18.70 -17.50
CA LEU A 267 26.20 -17.45 -17.83
C LEU A 267 25.53 -16.28 -17.10
N ALA A 268 26.31 -15.36 -16.55
CA ALA A 268 25.86 -14.05 -16.13
C ALA A 268 26.61 -13.00 -16.95
N ILE A 269 25.89 -12.14 -17.64
CA ILE A 269 26.47 -11.18 -18.58
C ILE A 269 25.78 -9.83 -18.43
N GLY A 270 26.48 -8.73 -18.64
CA GLY A 270 25.84 -7.42 -18.74
C GLY A 270 26.73 -6.24 -18.37
N ASN A 271 26.10 -5.08 -18.25
CA ASN A 271 26.71 -3.83 -17.82
C ASN A 271 25.98 -3.31 -16.57
N PRO A 272 26.42 -3.69 -15.36
CA PRO A 272 25.83 -3.18 -14.12
C PRO A 272 25.82 -1.65 -14.04
N PRO A 273 24.80 -1.03 -13.42
CA PRO A 273 24.72 0.43 -13.32
C PRO A 273 25.83 1.01 -12.41
N PHE A 274 26.56 2.01 -12.91
CA PHE A 274 27.67 2.62 -12.19
C PHE A 274 27.14 3.67 -11.20
N SER A 275 27.29 3.39 -9.90
CA SER A 275 26.94 4.32 -8.84
C SER A 275 27.81 4.08 -7.61
N ASP A 276 28.14 5.17 -6.91
CA ASP A 276 28.77 5.14 -5.58
C ASP A 276 27.77 4.80 -4.46
N ARG A 277 26.47 4.68 -4.79
CA ARG A 277 25.44 4.28 -3.83
C ARG A 277 25.71 2.88 -3.30
N THR A 278 25.74 2.75 -1.97
CA THR A 278 25.79 1.46 -1.28
C THR A 278 24.43 0.77 -1.23
N VAL A 279 24.39 -0.52 -1.58
CA VAL A 279 23.16 -1.33 -1.50
C VAL A 279 22.97 -1.83 -0.06
N ARG A 280 21.84 -1.45 0.56
CA ARG A 280 21.46 -1.85 1.94
C ARG A 280 20.18 -2.67 2.02
N SER A 281 19.46 -2.82 0.91
CA SER A 281 18.18 -3.52 0.80
C SER A 281 18.32 -5.04 0.89
N ASP A 282 19.41 -5.59 0.34
CA ASP A 282 19.69 -7.02 0.37
C ASP A 282 20.44 -7.41 1.64
N ARG A 283 19.79 -8.23 2.49
CA ARG A 283 20.32 -8.64 3.79
C ARG A 283 21.60 -9.47 3.69
N GLN A 284 21.77 -10.27 2.62
CA GLN A 284 22.93 -11.14 2.46
C GLN A 284 24.22 -10.35 2.21
N TYR A 285 24.11 -9.21 1.52
CA TYR A 285 25.25 -8.38 1.14
C TYR A 285 25.35 -7.09 1.97
N ARG A 286 24.35 -6.77 2.81
CA ARG A 286 24.28 -5.53 3.61
C ARG A 286 25.52 -5.30 4.47
N SER A 287 26.07 -6.37 5.07
CA SER A 287 27.26 -6.30 5.92
C SER A 287 28.54 -5.96 5.14
N LEU A 288 28.57 -6.23 3.84
CA LEU A 288 29.71 -5.97 2.97
C LEU A 288 29.77 -4.52 2.47
N GLY A 289 28.67 -3.75 2.60
CA GLY A 289 28.65 -2.34 2.22
C GLY A 289 28.96 -2.06 0.74
N LEU A 290 28.69 -3.02 -0.16
CA LEU A 290 29.07 -2.94 -1.57
C LEU A 290 28.38 -1.78 -2.30
N ARG A 291 29.15 -1.09 -3.16
CA ARG A 291 28.62 -0.14 -4.15
C ARG A 291 27.73 -0.87 -5.17
N LEU A 292 26.83 -0.15 -5.84
CA LEU A 292 25.81 -0.74 -6.70
C LEU A 292 26.38 -1.70 -7.75
N HIS A 293 27.39 -1.27 -8.51
CA HIS A 293 28.01 -2.09 -9.56
C HIS A 293 28.75 -3.32 -8.99
N ASP A 294 29.47 -3.17 -7.87
CA ASP A 294 30.14 -4.28 -7.20
C ASP A 294 29.14 -5.31 -6.66
N TYR A 295 28.02 -4.84 -6.10
CA TYR A 295 26.93 -5.68 -5.62
C TYR A 295 26.32 -6.51 -6.76
N PHE A 296 26.05 -5.89 -7.92
CA PHE A 296 25.51 -6.57 -9.10
C PHE A 296 26.44 -7.69 -9.58
N ILE A 297 27.75 -7.44 -9.63
CA ILE A 297 28.75 -8.45 -10.04
C ILE A 297 28.79 -9.60 -9.01
N ALA A 298 29.00 -9.27 -7.73
CA ALA A 298 29.11 -10.26 -6.67
C ALA A 298 27.88 -11.16 -6.59
N ARG A 299 26.69 -10.57 -6.61
CA ARG A 299 25.44 -11.33 -6.56
C ARG A 299 25.20 -12.17 -7.81
N SER A 300 25.50 -11.64 -8.99
CA SER A 300 25.35 -12.40 -10.23
C SER A 300 26.25 -13.64 -10.24
N ILE A 301 27.49 -13.52 -9.74
CA ILE A 301 28.39 -14.66 -9.57
C ILE A 301 27.83 -15.67 -8.57
N ASP A 302 27.22 -15.23 -7.47
CA ASP A 302 26.59 -16.13 -6.50
C ASP A 302 25.39 -16.89 -7.08
N LEU A 303 24.72 -16.35 -8.10
CA LEU A 303 23.63 -16.99 -8.85
C LEU A 303 24.09 -17.96 -9.96
N LEU A 304 25.39 -18.04 -10.24
CA LEU A 304 25.92 -18.99 -11.22
C LEU A 304 25.95 -20.43 -10.69
N LYS A 305 25.88 -21.40 -11.60
CA LYS A 305 26.23 -22.80 -11.30
C LYS A 305 27.75 -22.95 -11.14
N PRO A 306 28.23 -23.98 -10.43
CA PRO A 306 29.64 -24.33 -10.44
C PRO A 306 30.15 -24.60 -11.88
N GLY A 307 31.30 -24.03 -12.25
CA GLY A 307 31.88 -24.10 -13.60
C GLY A 307 31.29 -23.12 -14.64
N ALA A 308 30.27 -22.33 -14.26
CA ALA A 308 29.67 -21.33 -15.14
C ALA A 308 30.50 -20.05 -15.23
N PHE A 309 30.22 -19.23 -16.24
CA PHE A 309 30.95 -17.99 -16.51
C PHE A 309 30.19 -16.73 -16.11
N ALA A 310 30.94 -15.68 -15.79
CA ALA A 310 30.46 -14.32 -15.66
C ALA A 310 31.27 -13.38 -16.56
N ALA A 311 30.61 -12.47 -17.26
CA ALA A 311 31.26 -11.46 -18.10
C ALA A 311 30.59 -10.09 -17.92
N PHE A 312 31.31 -9.12 -17.33
CA PHE A 312 30.74 -7.82 -17.01
C PHE A 312 31.55 -6.66 -17.58
N VAL A 313 30.86 -5.61 -18.00
CA VAL A 313 31.45 -4.29 -18.18
C VAL A 313 31.27 -3.50 -16.88
N THR A 314 32.35 -3.00 -16.29
CA THR A 314 32.30 -2.19 -15.06
C THR A 314 33.22 -0.99 -15.16
N SER A 315 33.11 -0.02 -14.24
CA SER A 315 34.09 1.05 -14.13
C SER A 315 35.44 0.54 -13.61
N SER A 316 36.53 1.25 -13.91
CA SER A 316 37.86 0.94 -13.34
C SER A 316 37.88 0.87 -11.81
N GLY A 317 36.92 1.53 -11.15
CA GLY A 317 36.76 1.53 -9.70
C GLY A 317 36.59 0.15 -9.08
N THR A 318 35.97 -0.83 -9.77
CA THR A 318 35.84 -2.20 -9.22
C THR A 318 37.21 -2.84 -8.98
N MET A 319 38.12 -2.67 -9.92
CA MET A 319 39.45 -3.29 -9.89
C MET A 319 40.47 -2.45 -9.12
N ASP A 320 40.44 -1.11 -9.25
CA ASP A 320 41.50 -0.24 -8.75
C ASP A 320 41.24 0.35 -7.36
N LYS A 321 40.01 0.26 -6.82
CA LYS A 321 39.72 0.82 -5.50
C LYS A 321 40.56 0.16 -4.40
N ALA A 322 40.99 0.96 -3.43
CA ALA A 322 41.76 0.50 -2.28
C ALA A 322 40.98 -0.49 -1.41
N ASP A 323 39.66 -0.33 -1.31
CA ASP A 323 38.78 -1.26 -0.61
C ASP A 323 38.64 -2.59 -1.39
N ALA A 324 39.29 -3.64 -0.90
CA ALA A 324 39.28 -4.95 -1.53
C ALA A 324 38.01 -5.78 -1.25
N THR A 325 37.07 -5.30 -0.41
CA THR A 325 35.91 -6.10 0.08
C THR A 325 35.12 -6.80 -1.03
N ALA A 326 34.85 -6.09 -2.14
CA ALA A 326 34.14 -6.68 -3.29
C ALA A 326 34.97 -7.77 -3.98
N ARG A 327 36.27 -7.50 -4.21
CA ARG A 327 37.19 -8.43 -4.87
C ARG A 327 37.38 -9.68 -4.01
N GLU A 328 37.57 -9.51 -2.71
CA GLU A 328 37.68 -10.60 -1.74
C GLU A 328 36.42 -11.46 -1.70
N HIS A 329 35.22 -10.86 -1.70
CA HIS A 329 33.97 -11.64 -1.73
C HIS A 329 33.84 -12.45 -3.02
N ILE A 330 34.11 -11.85 -4.18
CA ILE A 330 34.07 -12.54 -5.48
C ILE A 330 35.10 -13.68 -5.50
N ALA A 331 36.32 -13.42 -5.02
CA ALA A 331 37.41 -14.37 -5.00
C ALA A 331 37.17 -15.59 -4.11
N ARG A 332 36.15 -15.60 -3.24
CA ARG A 332 35.74 -16.78 -2.45
C ARG A 332 35.09 -17.87 -3.30
N SER A 333 34.40 -17.50 -4.37
CA SER A 333 33.60 -18.43 -5.17
C SER A 333 33.98 -18.45 -6.66
N ALA A 334 34.73 -17.47 -7.15
CA ALA A 334 35.11 -17.37 -8.56
C ALA A 334 36.60 -17.03 -8.75
N ASP A 335 37.13 -17.47 -9.89
CA ASP A 335 38.45 -17.09 -10.40
C ASP A 335 38.31 -16.00 -11.46
N LEU A 336 39.16 -14.98 -11.40
CA LEU A 336 39.34 -14.03 -12.50
C LEU A 336 40.11 -14.74 -13.63
N ILE A 337 39.48 -14.87 -14.80
CA ILE A 337 40.12 -15.45 -16.00
C ILE A 337 40.94 -14.37 -16.70
N ALA A 338 40.32 -13.21 -16.90
CA ALA A 338 40.94 -12.05 -17.51
C ALA A 338 40.17 -10.77 -17.18
N ALA A 339 40.89 -9.65 -17.14
CA ALA A 339 40.32 -8.31 -17.18
C ALA A 339 40.97 -7.50 -18.30
N ILE A 340 40.16 -6.74 -19.05
CA ILE A 340 40.60 -5.88 -20.17
C ILE A 340 40.19 -4.44 -19.86
N ARG A 341 41.13 -3.50 -19.85
CA ARG A 341 40.86 -2.08 -19.61
C ARG A 341 40.75 -1.32 -20.93
N LEU A 342 39.65 -0.61 -21.10
CA LEU A 342 39.40 0.27 -22.25
C LEU A 342 39.80 1.72 -21.94
N PRO A 343 40.22 2.51 -22.95
CA PRO A 343 40.56 3.91 -22.75
C PRO A 343 39.31 4.78 -22.48
N GLU A 344 39.54 5.96 -21.91
CA GLU A 344 38.52 7.00 -21.77
C GLU A 344 37.87 7.31 -23.13
N GLY A 345 36.56 7.60 -23.11
CA GLY A 345 35.80 7.90 -24.32
C GLY A 345 35.32 6.69 -25.13
N SER A 346 35.61 5.45 -24.70
CA SER A 346 35.09 4.22 -25.33
C SER A 346 33.56 4.16 -25.38
N PHE A 347 32.88 4.85 -24.47
CA PHE A 347 31.41 4.96 -24.38
C PHE A 347 30.87 6.33 -24.85
N ARG A 348 31.74 7.27 -25.28
CA ARG A 348 31.35 8.66 -25.57
C ARG A 348 30.32 8.76 -26.68
N ARG A 349 30.52 8.03 -27.78
CA ARG A 349 29.67 8.12 -28.97
C ARG A 349 28.24 7.64 -28.70
N ASP A 350 28.08 6.54 -27.99
CA ASP A 350 26.79 5.85 -27.89
C ASP A 350 26.10 6.10 -26.54
N ALA A 351 26.86 6.31 -25.46
CA ALA A 351 26.33 6.52 -24.10
C ALA A 351 26.64 7.90 -23.49
N GLY A 352 27.49 8.72 -24.13
CA GLY A 352 27.74 10.10 -23.70
C GLY A 352 28.62 10.25 -22.45
N THR A 353 29.46 9.26 -22.15
CA THR A 353 30.33 9.24 -20.97
C THR A 353 31.77 8.86 -21.31
N ASP A 354 32.71 9.43 -20.55
CA ASP A 354 34.17 9.23 -20.68
C ASP A 354 34.77 8.35 -19.59
N VAL A 355 33.93 7.71 -18.79
CA VAL A 355 34.36 6.78 -17.73
C VAL A 355 35.25 5.69 -18.31
N VAL A 356 36.37 5.43 -17.65
CA VAL A 356 37.25 4.29 -17.94
C VAL A 356 36.55 3.01 -17.50
N VAL A 357 36.47 2.05 -18.41
CA VAL A 357 35.73 0.80 -18.20
C VAL A 357 36.63 -0.41 -18.34
N ASP A 358 36.33 -1.42 -17.53
CA ASP A 358 36.98 -2.72 -17.54
C ASP A 358 35.97 -3.79 -17.97
N ILE A 359 36.41 -4.73 -18.81
CA ILE A 359 35.69 -5.94 -19.16
C ILE A 359 36.26 -7.08 -18.31
N LEU A 360 35.45 -7.68 -17.46
CA LEU A 360 35.88 -8.71 -16.52
C LEU A 360 35.29 -10.06 -16.90
N PHE A 361 36.12 -11.09 -16.99
CA PHE A 361 35.72 -12.49 -17.21
C PHE A 361 36.03 -13.33 -15.98
N PHE A 362 35.01 -13.98 -15.43
CA PHE A 362 35.10 -14.85 -14.26
C PHE A 362 34.64 -16.26 -14.56
N ARG A 363 35.21 -17.24 -13.85
CA ARG A 363 34.68 -18.60 -13.76
C ARG A 363 34.29 -18.90 -12.32
N LYS A 364 33.07 -19.38 -12.10
CA LYS A 364 32.67 -19.90 -10.79
C LYS A 364 33.35 -21.23 -10.51
N ARG A 365 34.10 -21.33 -9.41
CA ARG A 365 34.80 -22.55 -9.02
C ARG A 365 33.84 -23.68 -8.69
N LYS A 366 34.30 -24.92 -8.91
CA LYS A 366 33.59 -26.12 -8.46
C LYS A 366 33.73 -26.31 -6.96
N VAL A 367 32.76 -27.01 -6.38
CA VAL A 367 32.80 -27.35 -4.95
C VAL A 367 34.06 -28.18 -4.68
N ALA A 368 34.85 -27.79 -3.68
CA ALA A 368 36.14 -28.38 -3.30
C ALA A 368 37.31 -28.16 -4.28
N GLU A 369 37.17 -27.28 -5.27
CA GLU A 369 38.30 -26.80 -6.08
C GLU A 369 39.15 -25.80 -5.26
N PRO A 370 40.49 -25.88 -5.30
CA PRO A 370 41.34 -24.94 -4.59
C PRO A 370 41.18 -23.51 -5.14
N GLU A 371 41.54 -22.53 -4.32
CA GLU A 371 41.58 -21.13 -4.75
C GLU A 371 42.57 -20.95 -5.91
N GLY A 372 42.15 -20.19 -6.92
CA GLY A 372 42.99 -19.81 -8.06
C GLY A 372 43.99 -18.71 -7.71
N ASP A 373 44.42 -17.96 -8.71
CA ASP A 373 45.30 -16.80 -8.47
C ASP A 373 44.54 -15.68 -7.76
N LEU A 374 45.06 -15.26 -6.60
CA LEU A 374 44.53 -14.17 -5.77
C LEU A 374 45.36 -12.89 -5.90
N SER A 375 46.38 -12.86 -6.76
CA SER A 375 47.27 -11.70 -6.95
C SER A 375 46.49 -10.42 -7.30
N TRP A 376 45.39 -10.55 -8.06
CA TRP A 376 44.50 -9.47 -8.48
C TRP A 376 43.67 -8.84 -7.35
N LEU A 377 43.73 -9.35 -6.12
CA LEU A 377 43.12 -8.67 -4.97
C LEU A 377 43.86 -7.37 -4.61
N ASP A 378 45.16 -7.34 -4.88
CA ASP A 378 46.07 -6.27 -4.51
C ASP A 378 46.21 -5.19 -5.60
N LEU A 379 46.73 -4.03 -5.19
CA LEU A 379 47.12 -2.93 -6.06
C LEU A 379 48.64 -2.83 -6.18
N GLU A 380 49.13 -2.46 -7.37
CA GLU A 380 50.54 -2.24 -7.67
C GLU A 380 50.76 -0.82 -8.22
N GLU A 381 51.93 -0.26 -7.94
CA GLU A 381 52.33 1.06 -8.45
C GLU A 381 52.88 0.93 -9.88
N VAL A 382 52.18 1.54 -10.84
CA VAL A 382 52.64 1.61 -12.24
C VAL A 382 53.41 2.90 -12.54
N ARG A 383 53.29 3.90 -11.67
CA ARG A 383 54.05 5.15 -11.72
C ARG A 383 54.35 5.62 -10.30
N ALA A 384 55.62 5.87 -10.01
CA ALA A 384 56.07 6.38 -8.71
C ALA A 384 55.59 7.82 -8.47
N ALA A 385 55.38 8.18 -7.20
CA ALA A 385 55.06 9.54 -6.80
C ALA A 385 56.22 10.50 -7.14
N THR A 386 55.89 11.65 -7.71
CA THR A 386 56.83 12.75 -7.99
C THR A 386 56.53 13.93 -7.06
N GLN A 387 57.35 14.99 -7.07
CA GLN A 387 57.08 16.18 -6.26
C GLN A 387 55.78 16.90 -6.66
N ASP A 388 55.35 16.74 -7.92
CA ASP A 388 54.20 17.45 -8.49
C ASP A 388 52.95 16.56 -8.70
N GLU A 389 53.10 15.22 -8.78
CA GLU A 389 52.00 14.27 -9.02
C GLU A 389 52.12 13.02 -8.13
N GLY A 390 51.00 12.55 -7.58
CA GLY A 390 50.92 11.32 -6.77
C GLY A 390 51.21 10.02 -7.56
N ALA A 391 51.53 8.94 -6.84
CA ALA A 391 51.73 7.62 -7.46
C ALA A 391 50.41 7.10 -8.09
N ILE A 392 50.50 6.50 -9.27
CA ILE A 392 49.36 5.82 -9.91
C ILE A 392 49.36 4.36 -9.45
N ARG A 393 48.32 3.99 -8.70
CA ARG A 393 48.08 2.61 -8.26
C ARG A 393 46.94 2.01 -9.05
N VAL A 394 47.17 0.85 -9.63
CA VAL A 394 46.15 0.08 -10.36
C VAL A 394 46.12 -1.35 -9.86
N ASN A 395 45.07 -2.08 -10.21
CA ASN A 395 45.00 -3.50 -9.88
C ASN A 395 46.24 -4.27 -10.38
N ARG A 396 46.79 -5.16 -9.54
CA ARG A 396 47.99 -5.94 -9.87
C ARG A 396 47.82 -6.74 -11.17
N TRP A 397 46.60 -7.20 -11.49
CA TRP A 397 46.32 -7.83 -12.78
C TRP A 397 46.73 -6.94 -13.96
N PHE A 398 46.31 -5.68 -13.98
CA PHE A 398 46.64 -4.76 -15.07
C PHE A 398 48.11 -4.37 -15.10
N ALA A 399 48.77 -4.28 -13.93
CA ALA A 399 50.20 -4.01 -13.86
C ALA A 399 51.04 -5.16 -14.47
N GLN A 400 50.61 -6.40 -14.28
CA GLN A 400 51.33 -7.59 -14.77
C GLN A 400 50.92 -8.01 -16.19
N HIS A 401 49.78 -7.50 -16.67
CA HIS A 401 49.22 -7.81 -17.98
C HIS A 401 48.97 -6.55 -18.84
N PRO A 402 50.04 -5.82 -19.22
CA PRO A 402 49.91 -4.56 -19.98
C PRO A 402 49.26 -4.73 -21.35
N ASP A 403 49.33 -5.92 -21.96
CA ASP A 403 48.68 -6.23 -23.24
C ASP A 403 47.13 -6.18 -23.15
N PHE A 404 46.58 -6.25 -21.95
CA PHE A 404 45.15 -6.11 -21.69
C PHE A 404 44.73 -4.68 -21.26
N VAL A 405 45.65 -3.71 -21.33
CA VAL A 405 45.37 -2.28 -21.14
C VAL A 405 45.42 -1.56 -22.48
N LEU A 406 44.26 -1.20 -23.03
CA LEU A 406 44.11 -0.62 -24.38
C LEU A 406 44.34 0.90 -24.42
N GLY A 407 45.30 1.38 -23.64
CA GLY A 407 45.66 2.78 -23.50
C GLY A 407 46.82 2.95 -22.54
N ASP A 408 47.04 4.18 -22.08
CA ASP A 408 48.13 4.51 -21.18
C ASP A 408 47.60 5.04 -19.84
N HIS A 409 48.13 4.52 -18.72
CA HIS A 409 47.74 4.97 -17.37
C HIS A 409 48.15 6.44 -17.16
N ALA A 410 47.19 7.30 -16.82
CA ALA A 410 47.41 8.73 -16.62
C ALA A 410 46.52 9.29 -15.50
N LEU A 411 46.80 10.53 -15.08
CA LEU A 411 45.93 11.32 -14.21
C LEU A 411 45.27 12.43 -15.06
N THR A 412 44.04 12.77 -14.71
CA THR A 412 43.28 13.89 -15.28
C THR A 412 42.54 14.64 -14.18
N SER A 413 42.13 15.89 -14.44
CA SER A 413 41.36 16.68 -13.48
C SER A 413 39.87 16.35 -13.58
N GLY A 414 39.29 15.87 -12.48
CA GLY A 414 37.85 15.67 -12.32
C GLY A 414 37.20 16.72 -11.40
N PRO A 415 35.85 16.69 -11.25
CA PRO A 415 35.10 17.64 -10.43
C PRO A 415 35.49 17.68 -8.94
N PHE A 416 36.15 16.62 -8.45
CA PHE A 416 36.56 16.46 -7.05
C PHE A 416 38.08 16.41 -6.86
N GLY A 417 38.86 16.78 -7.89
CA GLY A 417 40.33 16.75 -7.88
C GLY A 417 40.93 15.83 -8.95
N GLU A 418 42.22 15.50 -8.82
CA GLU A 418 42.90 14.58 -9.72
C GLU A 418 42.32 13.16 -9.61
N THR A 419 42.03 12.55 -10.76
CA THR A 419 41.49 11.19 -10.87
C THR A 419 42.26 10.40 -11.92
N TYR A 420 42.27 9.07 -11.74
CA TYR A 420 42.84 8.16 -12.72
C TYR A 420 42.07 8.19 -14.05
N THR A 421 42.81 8.11 -15.17
CA THR A 421 42.28 7.85 -16.51
C THR A 421 43.17 6.87 -17.29
N CYS A 422 42.59 6.23 -18.31
CA CYS A 422 43.31 5.44 -19.30
C CYS A 422 43.26 6.19 -20.64
N ARG A 423 44.35 6.86 -21.01
CA ARG A 423 44.38 7.70 -22.21
C ARG A 423 44.46 6.83 -23.46
N GLY A 424 43.56 7.06 -24.41
CA GLY A 424 43.59 6.37 -25.71
C GLY A 424 44.83 6.71 -26.53
N ARG A 425 45.33 5.75 -27.29
CA ARG A 425 46.47 5.93 -28.22
C ARG A 425 45.94 6.44 -29.56
N ALA A 426 46.33 7.66 -29.96
CA ALA A 426 45.73 8.39 -31.09
C ALA A 426 45.78 7.67 -32.46
N SER A 427 46.64 6.67 -32.65
CA SER A 427 46.79 5.91 -33.90
C SER A 427 46.28 4.47 -33.84
N VAL A 428 45.57 4.09 -32.77
CA VAL A 428 45.09 2.72 -32.55
C VAL A 428 43.57 2.67 -32.71
N ASP A 429 43.10 1.83 -33.63
CA ASP A 429 41.68 1.51 -33.73
C ASP A 429 41.25 0.65 -32.53
N LEU A 430 40.31 1.15 -31.73
CA LEU A 430 39.92 0.53 -30.47
C LEU A 430 39.26 -0.84 -30.69
N GLU A 431 38.43 -0.98 -31.72
CA GLU A 431 37.76 -2.24 -32.02
C GLU A 431 38.78 -3.32 -32.43
N ALA A 432 39.73 -2.99 -33.30
CA ALA A 432 40.83 -3.89 -33.65
C ALA A 432 41.70 -4.27 -32.44
N ALA A 433 42.03 -3.30 -31.58
CA ALA A 433 42.81 -3.55 -30.37
C ALA A 433 42.07 -4.45 -29.37
N LEU A 434 40.76 -4.24 -29.20
CA LEU A 434 39.93 -5.08 -28.35
C LEU A 434 39.84 -6.51 -28.88
N ASN A 435 39.65 -6.69 -30.19
CA ASN A 435 39.65 -8.02 -30.81
C ASN A 435 41.01 -8.73 -30.68
N ALA A 436 42.11 -7.98 -30.74
CA ALA A 436 43.45 -8.52 -30.48
C ALA A 436 43.58 -9.00 -29.02
N ALA A 437 43.11 -8.21 -28.04
CA ALA A 437 43.11 -8.61 -26.63
C ALA A 437 42.21 -9.83 -26.37
N ILE A 438 41.03 -9.90 -26.99
CA ILE A 438 40.16 -11.09 -26.92
C ILE A 438 40.85 -12.33 -27.45
N SER A 439 41.68 -12.20 -28.49
CA SER A 439 42.46 -13.33 -29.06
C SER A 439 43.53 -13.86 -28.11
N LEU A 440 43.94 -13.09 -27.09
CA LEU A 440 44.87 -13.52 -26.05
C LEU A 440 44.18 -14.30 -24.91
N LEU A 441 42.84 -14.32 -24.86
CA LEU A 441 42.12 -15.09 -23.85
C LEU A 441 42.40 -16.60 -23.97
N PRO A 442 42.42 -17.35 -22.86
CA PRO A 442 42.67 -18.78 -22.87
C PRO A 442 41.52 -19.54 -23.56
N GLU A 443 41.87 -20.59 -24.32
CA GLU A 443 40.88 -21.44 -24.97
C GLU A 443 40.33 -22.52 -24.02
N GLY A 444 39.05 -22.89 -24.20
CA GLY A 444 38.47 -24.09 -23.58
C GLY A 444 38.42 -24.11 -22.04
N ARG A 445 38.24 -22.95 -21.40
CA ARG A 445 38.13 -22.82 -19.93
C ARG A 445 36.74 -23.08 -19.37
N TYR A 446 35.72 -23.22 -20.22
CA TYR A 446 34.36 -23.51 -19.78
C TYR A 446 34.22 -24.97 -19.36
N ASP A 447 33.88 -25.18 -18.09
CA ASP A 447 33.69 -26.49 -17.50
C ASP A 447 32.31 -26.65 -16.85
N GLY A 448 31.37 -25.77 -17.20
CA GLY A 448 29.97 -25.85 -16.80
C GLY A 448 29.21 -26.97 -17.50
N GLU A 449 28.15 -27.44 -16.85
CA GLU A 449 27.24 -28.48 -17.35
C GLU A 449 25.86 -27.86 -17.63
N PRO A 450 25.66 -27.23 -18.80
CA PRO A 450 24.40 -26.61 -19.14
C PRO A 450 23.32 -27.68 -19.28
N THR A 451 22.19 -27.44 -18.62
CA THR A 451 21.01 -28.29 -18.77
C THR A 451 20.43 -28.07 -20.16
N LYS A 452 19.96 -29.12 -20.84
CA LYS A 452 19.24 -28.95 -22.11
C LYS A 452 18.00 -28.09 -21.87
N ILE A 453 17.83 -27.05 -22.68
CA ILE A 453 16.71 -26.11 -22.59
C ILE A 453 15.75 -26.37 -23.74
N ASP A 454 14.47 -26.44 -23.43
CA ASP A 454 13.39 -26.32 -24.39
C ASP A 454 12.81 -24.91 -24.26
N ILE A 455 13.13 -24.02 -25.21
CA ILE A 455 12.83 -22.59 -25.13
C ILE A 455 11.31 -22.37 -25.15
N ASP A 456 10.58 -23.15 -25.94
CA ASP A 456 9.12 -23.00 -26.06
C ASP A 456 8.44 -23.47 -24.76
N LEU A 457 8.96 -24.53 -24.12
CA LEU A 457 8.45 -25.03 -22.85
C LEU A 457 8.82 -24.12 -21.65
N GLU A 458 9.96 -23.41 -21.71
CA GLU A 458 10.37 -22.41 -20.71
C GLU A 458 9.56 -21.10 -20.81
N ASP A 459 9.10 -20.69 -22.00
CA ASP A 459 8.17 -19.56 -22.17
C ASP A 459 6.80 -19.89 -21.55
N GLU A 460 6.29 -21.10 -21.81
CA GLU A 460 5.05 -21.60 -21.20
C GLU A 460 5.16 -21.78 -19.67
N LEU A 461 6.29 -22.32 -19.19
CA LEU A 461 6.56 -22.44 -17.76
C LEU A 461 6.81 -21.09 -17.10
N GLY A 462 7.40 -20.11 -17.79
CA GLY A 462 7.61 -18.75 -17.29
C GLY A 462 6.30 -18.08 -16.87
N ALA A 463 5.24 -18.25 -17.67
CA ALA A 463 3.90 -17.79 -17.36
C ALA A 463 3.23 -18.54 -16.19
N ILE A 464 3.65 -19.78 -15.91
CA ILE A 464 3.15 -20.62 -14.79
C ILE A 464 3.96 -20.39 -13.51
N VAL A 465 5.25 -20.05 -13.62
CA VAL A 465 6.15 -19.76 -12.49
C VAL A 465 5.84 -18.39 -11.86
N ASP A 466 5.21 -17.47 -12.60
CA ASP A 466 4.59 -16.25 -12.05
C ASP A 466 3.43 -16.53 -11.08
N LEU A 467 2.96 -17.79 -10.97
CA LEU A 467 2.01 -18.24 -9.94
C LEU A 467 2.68 -18.71 -8.65
N ARG A 468 4.02 -18.77 -8.57
CA ARG A 468 4.71 -18.83 -7.27
C ARG A 468 5.04 -17.42 -6.82
N PRO A 469 4.47 -16.93 -5.72
CA PRO A 469 4.90 -15.66 -5.16
C PRO A 469 6.38 -15.78 -4.77
N THR A 470 7.26 -15.14 -5.54
CA THR A 470 8.58 -14.72 -5.06
C THR A 470 8.37 -13.81 -3.84
N ASN A 471 9.16 -14.03 -2.79
CA ASN A 471 9.08 -13.37 -1.48
C ASN A 471 7.91 -13.76 -0.58
N VAL A 472 7.95 -14.98 -0.04
CA VAL A 472 7.76 -15.10 1.41
C VAL A 472 9.15 -15.23 2.00
N LYS A 473 9.68 -14.14 2.59
CA LYS A 473 10.76 -14.25 3.57
C LYS A 473 10.27 -15.28 4.58
N ALA A 474 10.85 -16.49 4.58
CA ALA A 474 10.49 -17.52 5.54
C ALA A 474 10.53 -16.87 6.93
N ARG A 475 9.40 -16.94 7.63
CA ARG A 475 9.18 -16.22 8.89
C ARG A 475 10.04 -16.85 9.98
N GLU A 476 10.27 -16.13 11.07
CA GLU A 476 10.97 -16.70 12.22
C GLU A 476 10.29 -18.01 12.67
N GLY A 477 11.06 -19.06 12.93
CA GLY A 477 10.55 -20.40 13.25
C GLY A 477 10.06 -21.24 12.06
N SER A 478 9.90 -20.65 10.85
CA SER A 478 9.38 -21.39 9.68
C SER A 478 10.35 -22.46 9.20
N PHE A 479 9.80 -23.65 8.92
CA PHE A 479 10.56 -24.71 8.27
C PHE A 479 10.53 -24.57 6.75
N PHE A 480 11.64 -24.90 6.09
CA PHE A 480 11.70 -25.00 4.63
C PHE A 480 12.73 -26.05 4.20
N MET A 481 12.59 -26.53 2.97
CA MET A 481 13.52 -27.52 2.39
C MET A 481 14.55 -26.81 1.53
N ASP A 482 15.82 -26.89 1.92
CA ASP A 482 16.95 -26.44 1.10
C ASP A 482 17.50 -27.60 0.26
N ALA A 483 17.79 -27.33 -1.01
CA ALA A 483 18.24 -28.34 -1.97
C ALA A 483 19.62 -28.94 -1.62
N ARG A 484 20.45 -28.23 -0.85
CA ARG A 484 21.82 -28.66 -0.48
C ARG A 484 21.90 -29.16 0.96
N HIS A 485 21.15 -28.54 1.88
CA HIS A 485 21.29 -28.77 3.32
C HIS A 485 20.10 -29.53 3.93
N GLY A 486 19.06 -29.85 3.16
CA GLY A 486 17.89 -30.60 3.64
C GLY A 486 16.95 -29.71 4.45
N LEU A 487 16.41 -30.22 5.57
CA LEU A 487 15.46 -29.48 6.39
C LEU A 487 16.15 -28.31 7.12
N MET A 488 15.67 -27.10 6.86
CA MET A 488 16.13 -25.86 7.48
C MET A 488 15.01 -25.23 8.31
N GLN A 489 15.38 -24.45 9.31
CA GLN A 489 14.47 -23.60 10.08
C GLN A 489 15.07 -22.22 10.24
N ILE A 490 14.25 -21.18 10.17
CA ILE A 490 14.70 -19.81 10.46
C ILE A 490 14.79 -19.63 11.98
N VAL A 491 15.98 -19.37 12.49
CA VAL A 491 16.27 -19.07 13.91
C VAL A 491 17.10 -17.80 13.97
N ASP A 492 16.68 -16.83 14.78
CA ASP A 492 17.23 -15.47 14.89
C ASP A 492 17.37 -14.76 13.53
N GLY A 493 16.40 -15.00 12.64
CA GLY A 493 16.35 -14.43 11.31
C GLY A 493 17.33 -15.03 10.30
N ALA A 494 18.04 -16.11 10.65
CA ALA A 494 18.96 -16.83 9.77
C ALA A 494 18.52 -18.29 9.57
N PRO A 495 18.76 -18.89 8.39
CA PRO A 495 18.45 -20.30 8.17
C PRO A 495 19.45 -21.21 8.88
N VAL A 496 18.97 -22.00 9.83
CA VAL A 496 19.73 -23.00 10.59
C VAL A 496 19.35 -24.40 10.12
N GLN A 497 20.36 -25.24 9.87
CA GLN A 497 20.15 -26.62 9.47
C GLN A 497 19.69 -27.46 10.66
N ILE A 498 18.61 -28.21 10.48
CA ILE A 498 18.15 -29.15 11.50
C ILE A 498 18.88 -30.48 11.32
N LYS A 499 19.67 -30.84 12.35
CA LYS A 499 20.40 -32.11 12.37
C LYS A 499 19.42 -33.28 12.53
N VAL A 500 19.59 -34.29 11.67
CA VAL A 500 18.87 -35.56 11.76
C VAL A 500 19.60 -36.48 12.73
N ARG A 501 18.88 -37.00 13.72
CA ARG A 501 19.41 -37.97 14.68
C ARG A 501 19.80 -39.27 13.95
N LYS A 502 21.10 -39.60 13.93
CA LYS A 502 21.61 -40.89 13.42
C LYS A 502 21.85 -41.87 14.57
N GLY A 503 21.16 -43.01 14.57
CA GLY A 503 21.35 -44.08 15.56
C GLY A 503 20.98 -43.69 17.00
N ARG A 504 21.81 -44.07 17.98
CA ARG A 504 21.56 -43.83 19.43
C ARG A 504 22.00 -42.45 19.95
N SER A 505 22.58 -41.58 19.12
CA SER A 505 22.99 -40.20 19.50
C SER A 505 21.82 -39.43 20.11
N ALA A 506 22.04 -38.58 21.12
CA ALA A 506 21.00 -37.69 21.67
C ALA A 506 20.85 -36.36 20.90
N ASP A 507 21.72 -36.11 19.92
CA ASP A 507 21.76 -34.86 19.13
C ASP A 507 20.90 -34.98 17.86
N GLY A 508 20.03 -34.00 17.61
CA GLY A 508 19.13 -33.91 16.44
C GLY A 508 17.70 -34.46 16.62
N ILE A 509 16.81 -34.14 15.67
CA ILE A 509 15.43 -34.64 15.67
C ILE A 509 15.30 -36.03 15.02
N PRO A 510 14.34 -36.87 15.43
CA PRO A 510 14.12 -38.18 14.81
C PRO A 510 13.83 -38.07 13.31
N GLU A 511 14.31 -39.05 12.53
CA GLU A 511 14.07 -39.11 11.07
C GLU A 511 12.57 -39.10 10.73
N LYS A 512 11.73 -39.75 11.57
CA LYS A 512 10.27 -39.69 11.45
C LYS A 512 9.74 -38.24 11.47
N HIS A 513 10.26 -37.39 12.36
CA HIS A 513 9.84 -35.99 12.49
C HIS A 513 10.26 -35.15 11.28
N VAL A 514 11.46 -35.39 10.73
CA VAL A 514 11.92 -34.73 9.50
C VAL A 514 10.98 -35.03 8.34
N ARG A 515 10.53 -36.28 8.19
CA ARG A 515 9.58 -36.65 7.13
C ARG A 515 8.20 -36.04 7.34
N VAL A 516 7.72 -35.95 8.59
CA VAL A 516 6.44 -35.29 8.93
C VAL A 516 6.50 -33.81 8.56
N ILE A 517 7.54 -33.08 9.01
CA ILE A 517 7.75 -31.67 8.69
C ILE A 517 7.86 -31.46 7.17
N GLY A 518 8.66 -32.29 6.49
CA GLY A 518 8.84 -32.22 5.04
C GLY A 518 7.56 -32.40 4.23
N LYS A 519 6.54 -33.10 4.77
CA LYS A 519 5.23 -33.25 4.15
C LYS A 519 4.21 -32.18 4.59
N LEU A 520 4.39 -31.54 5.75
CA LEU A 520 3.55 -30.43 6.20
C LEU A 520 3.93 -29.09 5.52
N ILE A 521 5.20 -28.89 5.14
CA ILE A 521 5.65 -27.69 4.41
C ILE A 521 4.83 -27.45 3.12
N PRO A 522 4.69 -28.42 2.19
CA PRO A 522 3.85 -28.24 1.01
C PRO A 522 2.37 -28.00 1.31
N VAL A 523 1.85 -28.54 2.41
CA VAL A 523 0.46 -28.29 2.85
C VAL A 523 0.33 -26.83 3.28
N ARG A 524 1.21 -26.34 4.17
CA ARG A 524 1.26 -24.94 4.61
C ARG A 524 1.32 -23.97 3.44
N ASP A 525 2.28 -24.19 2.54
CA ASP A 525 2.53 -23.29 1.41
C ASP A 525 1.32 -23.24 0.47
N ALA A 526 0.69 -24.40 0.21
CA ALA A 526 -0.53 -24.46 -0.60
C ALA A 526 -1.73 -23.76 0.07
N VAL A 527 -1.90 -23.87 1.39
CA VAL A 527 -2.95 -23.15 2.13
C VAL A 527 -2.77 -21.63 1.98
N ARG A 528 -1.55 -21.12 2.17
CA ARG A 528 -1.27 -19.69 2.01
C ARG A 528 -1.47 -19.20 0.58
N GLU A 529 -1.09 -20.00 -0.41
CA GLU A 529 -1.33 -19.67 -1.82
C GLU A 529 -2.83 -19.59 -2.12
N VAL A 530 -3.64 -20.53 -1.61
CA VAL A 530 -5.11 -20.49 -1.77
C VAL A 530 -5.70 -19.23 -1.14
N LEU A 531 -5.33 -18.91 0.11
CA LEU A 531 -5.84 -17.70 0.78
C LEU A 531 -5.45 -16.42 0.03
N LYS A 532 -4.18 -16.27 -0.36
CA LYS A 532 -3.71 -15.10 -1.12
C LYS A 532 -4.35 -14.98 -2.50
N ALA A 533 -4.63 -16.10 -3.18
CA ALA A 533 -5.33 -16.07 -4.45
C ALA A 533 -6.80 -15.64 -4.27
N GLN A 534 -7.47 -16.14 -3.23
CA GLN A 534 -8.85 -15.72 -2.93
C GLN A 534 -8.94 -14.26 -2.48
N GLU A 535 -7.98 -13.76 -1.70
CA GLU A 535 -7.85 -12.34 -1.31
C GLU A 535 -7.71 -11.43 -2.53
N GLN A 536 -6.89 -11.83 -3.51
CA GLN A 536 -6.59 -11.04 -4.71
C GLN A 536 -7.56 -11.32 -5.88
N ASP A 537 -8.65 -12.05 -5.63
CA ASP A 537 -9.62 -12.50 -6.64
C ASP A 537 -8.99 -13.21 -7.86
N ARG A 538 -7.85 -13.89 -7.66
CA ARG A 538 -7.16 -14.68 -8.69
C ARG A 538 -7.70 -16.12 -8.73
N PRO A 539 -7.68 -16.82 -9.88
CA PRO A 539 -8.12 -18.22 -9.95
C PRO A 539 -7.45 -19.12 -8.90
N TRP A 540 -8.25 -19.73 -8.01
CA TRP A 540 -7.75 -20.52 -6.87
C TRP A 540 -8.04 -22.02 -6.97
N LYS A 541 -8.84 -22.48 -7.95
CA LYS A 541 -9.23 -23.90 -8.06
C LYS A 541 -8.03 -24.84 -8.25
N ASP A 542 -7.07 -24.46 -9.09
CA ASP A 542 -5.86 -25.27 -9.30
C ASP A 542 -4.97 -25.31 -8.05
N LEU A 543 -4.97 -24.22 -7.26
CA LEU A 543 -4.27 -24.16 -5.97
C LEU A 543 -4.97 -25.06 -4.93
N GLN A 544 -6.31 -25.13 -4.93
CA GLN A 544 -7.06 -26.08 -4.10
C GLN A 544 -6.79 -27.55 -4.47
N VAL A 545 -6.60 -27.84 -5.77
CA VAL A 545 -6.17 -29.17 -6.22
C VAL A 545 -4.77 -29.48 -5.68
N ARG A 546 -3.82 -28.54 -5.76
CA ARG A 546 -2.48 -28.69 -5.17
C ARG A 546 -2.53 -28.92 -3.66
N LEU A 547 -3.36 -28.16 -2.94
CA LEU A 547 -3.60 -28.35 -1.50
C LEU A 547 -4.16 -29.75 -1.20
N ARG A 548 -5.14 -30.22 -1.99
CA ARG A 548 -5.73 -31.56 -1.84
C ARG A 548 -4.72 -32.68 -2.09
N ILE A 549 -3.85 -32.53 -3.09
CA ILE A 549 -2.78 -33.49 -3.39
C ILE A 549 -1.78 -33.53 -2.23
N ALA A 550 -1.34 -32.38 -1.73
CA ALA A 550 -0.40 -32.28 -0.60
C ALA A 550 -0.99 -32.90 0.67
N TRP A 551 -2.23 -32.56 1.02
CA TRP A 551 -2.94 -33.11 2.18
C TRP A 551 -3.18 -34.61 2.05
N SER A 552 -3.67 -35.10 0.91
CA SER A 552 -3.91 -36.54 0.69
C SER A 552 -2.61 -37.34 0.77
N SER A 553 -1.50 -36.78 0.27
CA SER A 553 -0.19 -37.40 0.45
C SER A 553 0.26 -37.45 1.90
N PHE A 554 -0.06 -36.43 2.72
CA PHE A 554 0.26 -36.44 4.15
C PHE A 554 -0.56 -37.50 4.88
N VAL A 555 -1.89 -37.48 4.70
CA VAL A 555 -2.82 -38.39 5.40
C VAL A 555 -2.54 -39.85 5.07
N ARG A 556 -2.18 -40.17 3.82
CA ARG A 556 -1.79 -41.54 3.44
C ARG A 556 -0.56 -42.04 4.18
N ASP A 557 0.42 -41.16 4.42
CA ASP A 557 1.72 -41.56 4.96
C ASP A 557 1.74 -41.50 6.51
N PHE A 558 0.89 -40.66 7.14
CA PHE A 558 0.93 -40.37 8.59
C PHE A 558 -0.44 -40.33 9.32
N GLY A 559 -1.56 -40.48 8.63
CA GLY A 559 -2.91 -40.27 9.20
C GLY A 559 -3.30 -38.80 9.33
N PRO A 560 -4.42 -38.49 10.03
CA PRO A 560 -4.91 -37.12 10.25
C PRO A 560 -3.83 -36.16 10.79
N ILE A 561 -3.83 -34.88 10.37
CA ILE A 561 -2.85 -33.90 10.88
C ILE A 561 -3.08 -33.66 12.37
N ASN A 562 -4.34 -33.53 12.79
CA ASN A 562 -4.82 -33.30 14.16
C ASN A 562 -4.98 -34.58 14.98
N HIS A 563 -4.45 -35.72 14.53
CA HIS A 563 -4.48 -36.97 15.29
C HIS A 563 -4.04 -36.71 16.74
N THR A 564 -4.90 -37.08 17.69
CA THR A 564 -4.73 -36.74 19.11
C THR A 564 -4.83 -38.00 19.96
N THR A 565 -3.78 -38.30 20.71
CA THR A 565 -3.74 -39.36 21.71
C THR A 565 -4.04 -38.77 23.09
N VAL A 566 -5.09 -39.28 23.75
CA VAL A 566 -5.45 -38.89 25.12
C VAL A 566 -4.89 -39.93 26.09
N SER A 567 -4.15 -39.49 27.10
CA SER A 567 -3.69 -40.34 28.21
C SER A 567 -4.18 -39.79 29.53
N ILE A 568 -4.85 -40.63 30.32
CA ILE A 568 -5.34 -40.30 31.65
C ILE A 568 -4.31 -40.80 32.66
N SER A 569 -3.75 -39.91 33.46
CA SER A 569 -2.87 -40.27 34.59
C SER A 569 -3.49 -39.80 35.89
N GLU A 570 -3.69 -40.73 36.82
CA GLU A 570 -4.16 -40.43 38.18
C GLU A 570 -2.95 -40.26 39.10
N ASP A 571 -2.88 -39.12 39.78
CA ASP A 571 -1.82 -38.82 40.74
C ASP A 571 -2.01 -39.68 42.00
N ALA A 572 -1.02 -40.54 42.27
CA ALA A 572 -1.08 -41.55 43.34
C ALA A 572 -1.13 -40.95 44.76
N GLU A 573 -0.79 -39.67 44.94
CA GLU A 573 -0.84 -38.99 46.26
C GLU A 573 -2.10 -38.13 46.44
N THR A 574 -2.67 -37.57 45.37
CA THR A 574 -3.77 -36.59 45.44
C THR A 574 -5.10 -37.12 44.92
N GLY A 575 -5.10 -38.19 44.13
CA GLY A 575 -6.29 -38.72 43.45
C GLY A 575 -6.79 -37.81 42.31
N GLU A 576 -6.02 -36.79 41.92
CA GLU A 576 -6.37 -35.94 40.78
C GLU A 576 -6.14 -36.68 39.47
N VAL A 577 -7.19 -36.73 38.64
CA VAL A 577 -7.16 -37.31 37.30
C VAL A 577 -6.67 -36.25 36.32
N GLN A 578 -5.46 -36.41 35.79
CA GLN A 578 -4.88 -35.51 34.79
C GLN A 578 -5.00 -36.10 33.39
N GLU A 579 -5.80 -35.47 32.54
CA GLU A 579 -5.93 -35.80 31.12
C GLU A 579 -4.86 -35.06 30.31
N THR A 580 -4.01 -35.82 29.59
CA THR A 580 -2.96 -35.27 28.74
C THR A 580 -3.26 -35.56 27.27
N HIS A 581 -3.39 -34.52 26.45
CA HIS A 581 -3.63 -34.63 25.01
C HIS A 581 -2.31 -34.44 24.24
N ARG A 582 -1.92 -35.44 23.45
CA ARG A 582 -0.70 -35.41 22.62
C ARG A 582 -1.06 -35.46 21.13
N GLN A 583 -0.47 -34.56 20.34
CA GLN A 583 -0.69 -34.48 18.89
C GLN A 583 0.60 -34.84 18.14
N PRO A 584 0.89 -36.14 17.90
CA PRO A 584 2.19 -36.60 17.40
C PRO A 584 2.54 -36.11 15.99
N ASN A 585 1.55 -35.75 15.16
CA ASN A 585 1.77 -35.24 13.80
C ASN A 585 2.02 -33.73 13.77
N LEU A 586 1.39 -32.94 14.65
CA LEU A 586 1.63 -31.50 14.78
C LEU A 586 2.82 -31.18 15.69
N GLN A 587 3.12 -32.02 16.69
CA GLN A 587 4.18 -31.78 17.66
C GLN A 587 5.54 -31.47 17.03
N PRO A 588 6.01 -32.17 15.97
CA PRO A 588 7.26 -31.85 15.30
C PRO A 588 7.26 -30.53 14.53
N PHE A 589 6.08 -30.00 14.21
CA PHE A 589 5.88 -28.80 13.39
C PHE A 589 5.42 -27.60 14.22
N ARG A 590 5.42 -27.70 15.55
CA ARG A 590 4.89 -26.65 16.46
C ARG A 590 5.66 -25.34 16.42
N ASP A 591 6.96 -25.40 16.12
CA ASP A 591 7.80 -24.21 16.05
C ASP A 591 7.54 -23.40 14.76
N ASP A 592 6.78 -23.95 13.81
CA ASP A 592 6.36 -23.24 12.61
C ASP A 592 5.25 -22.23 12.96
N PRO A 593 5.35 -20.96 12.51
CA PRO A 593 4.33 -19.95 12.78
C PRO A 593 2.97 -20.29 12.18
N ASP A 594 2.92 -21.14 11.15
CA ASP A 594 1.68 -21.56 10.48
C ASP A 594 1.22 -22.96 10.91
N CYS A 595 1.77 -23.52 11.98
CA CYS A 595 1.36 -24.82 12.53
C CYS A 595 -0.17 -24.90 12.72
N TRP A 596 -0.75 -23.85 13.30
CA TRP A 596 -2.19 -23.80 13.57
C TRP A 596 -3.02 -23.49 12.33
N LEU A 597 -2.44 -22.84 11.32
CA LEU A 597 -3.08 -22.66 10.02
C LEU A 597 -3.26 -24.02 9.35
N VAL A 598 -2.19 -24.83 9.32
CA VAL A 598 -2.21 -26.20 8.82
C VAL A 598 -3.15 -27.09 9.64
N ALA A 599 -3.20 -26.94 10.96
CA ALA A 599 -4.15 -27.65 11.80
C ALA A 599 -5.62 -27.29 11.49
N SER A 600 -5.90 -26.05 11.09
CA SER A 600 -7.28 -25.56 10.92
C SER A 600 -7.98 -26.03 9.64
N ILE A 601 -7.26 -26.69 8.72
CA ILE A 601 -7.84 -27.09 7.41
C ILE A 601 -8.66 -28.38 7.49
N GLU A 602 -8.62 -29.10 8.60
CA GLU A 602 -9.36 -30.35 8.79
C GLU A 602 -10.25 -30.28 10.03
N ASP A 603 -11.41 -30.92 9.92
CA ASP A 603 -12.32 -31.17 11.02
C ASP A 603 -12.05 -32.57 11.57
N TYR A 604 -11.52 -32.66 12.78
CA TYR A 604 -11.06 -33.90 13.41
C TYR A 604 -12.00 -34.32 14.54
N ASP A 605 -12.48 -35.55 14.43
CA ASP A 605 -13.33 -36.18 15.43
C ASP A 605 -12.49 -37.06 16.36
N LEU A 606 -12.45 -36.67 17.64
CA LEU A 606 -11.71 -37.35 18.71
C LEU A 606 -12.26 -38.74 19.02
N GLU A 607 -13.56 -38.99 18.83
CA GLU A 607 -14.18 -40.27 19.16
C GLU A 607 -13.91 -41.33 18.09
N THR A 608 -13.89 -40.91 16.82
CA THR A 608 -13.72 -41.82 15.67
C THR A 608 -12.29 -41.88 15.14
N ASP A 609 -11.39 -41.01 15.60
CA ASP A 609 -10.02 -40.84 15.09
C ASP A 609 -10.00 -40.62 13.55
N THR A 610 -10.99 -39.88 13.05
CA THR A 610 -11.10 -39.54 11.62
C THR A 610 -11.07 -38.03 11.41
N ALA A 611 -10.49 -37.60 10.29
CA ALA A 611 -10.50 -36.21 9.86
C ALA A 611 -11.21 -36.05 8.51
N ARG A 612 -12.01 -34.99 8.40
CA ARG A 612 -12.66 -34.57 7.16
C ARG A 612 -11.99 -33.29 6.64
N PRO A 613 -11.82 -33.13 5.32
CA PRO A 613 -11.32 -31.89 4.75
C PRO A 613 -12.29 -30.74 5.06
N GLY A 614 -11.75 -29.62 5.54
CA GLY A 614 -12.51 -28.40 5.83
C GLY A 614 -12.90 -27.61 4.57
N PRO A 615 -13.68 -26.53 4.73
CA PRO A 615 -14.26 -25.78 3.60
C PRO A 615 -13.24 -25.27 2.58
N ILE A 616 -12.01 -24.91 3.01
CA ILE A 616 -10.94 -24.40 2.13
C ILE A 616 -10.56 -25.34 0.97
N PHE A 617 -10.88 -26.63 1.05
CA PHE A 617 -10.60 -27.61 -0.01
C PHE A 617 -11.58 -27.59 -1.19
N SER A 618 -12.79 -27.06 -0.97
CA SER A 618 -13.91 -27.14 -1.93
C SER A 618 -14.58 -25.79 -2.17
N GLU A 619 -14.56 -24.92 -1.17
CA GLU A 619 -15.26 -23.65 -1.14
C GLU A 619 -14.28 -22.48 -1.11
N ARG A 620 -14.77 -21.31 -1.48
CA ARG A 620 -14.04 -20.05 -1.32
C ARG A 620 -14.26 -19.57 0.12
N VAL A 621 -13.21 -19.49 0.93
CA VAL A 621 -13.29 -19.11 2.35
C VAL A 621 -13.07 -17.61 2.57
N ILE A 622 -12.38 -16.94 1.63
CA ILE A 622 -12.35 -15.49 1.49
C ILE A 622 -13.26 -15.13 0.31
N SER A 623 -14.54 -14.86 0.59
CA SER A 623 -15.57 -14.65 -0.43
C SER A 623 -15.55 -13.22 -0.99
N PRO A 624 -15.84 -13.03 -2.29
CA PRO A 624 -16.30 -11.73 -2.77
C PRO A 624 -17.73 -11.53 -2.23
N PRO A 625 -18.29 -10.32 -2.32
CA PRO A 625 -19.64 -10.07 -1.83
C PRO A 625 -20.63 -11.02 -2.52
N ALA A 626 -21.51 -11.66 -1.73
CA ALA A 626 -22.50 -12.59 -2.27
C ALA A 626 -23.46 -11.85 -3.23
N ALA A 627 -24.00 -12.55 -4.23
CA ALA A 627 -25.01 -11.95 -5.08
C ALA A 627 -26.20 -11.48 -4.22
N PRO A 628 -26.59 -10.21 -4.29
CA PRO A 628 -27.55 -9.62 -3.38
C PRO A 628 -28.93 -10.26 -3.56
N VAL A 629 -29.60 -10.59 -2.45
CA VAL A 629 -31.00 -11.01 -2.49
C VAL A 629 -31.87 -9.75 -2.53
N ILE A 630 -32.29 -9.36 -3.73
CA ILE A 630 -33.10 -8.17 -3.96
C ILE A 630 -34.58 -8.57 -4.02
N THR A 631 -35.40 -8.00 -3.13
CA THR A 631 -36.85 -8.28 -3.07
C THR A 631 -37.73 -7.06 -3.29
N SER A 632 -37.14 -5.85 -3.33
CA SER A 632 -37.86 -4.58 -3.46
C SER A 632 -36.98 -3.51 -4.12
N ALA A 633 -37.58 -2.41 -4.61
CA ALA A 633 -36.79 -1.29 -5.12
C ALA A 633 -35.90 -0.64 -4.04
N ALA A 634 -36.29 -0.70 -2.77
CA ALA A 634 -35.47 -0.23 -1.66
C ALA A 634 -34.22 -1.11 -1.43
N ASP A 635 -34.35 -2.44 -1.55
CA ASP A 635 -33.20 -3.36 -1.50
C ASP A 635 -32.24 -3.08 -2.66
N ALA A 636 -32.77 -2.94 -3.87
CA ALA A 636 -31.97 -2.64 -5.06
C ALA A 636 -31.25 -1.29 -4.92
N LEU A 637 -31.93 -0.26 -4.40
CA LEU A 637 -31.33 1.04 -4.10
C LEU A 637 -30.15 0.91 -3.12
N ALA A 638 -30.29 0.11 -2.05
CA ALA A 638 -29.21 -0.12 -1.09
C ALA A 638 -27.97 -0.77 -1.74
N VAL A 639 -28.19 -1.77 -2.60
CA VAL A 639 -27.12 -2.44 -3.37
C VAL A 639 -26.42 -1.45 -4.29
N VAL A 640 -27.18 -0.68 -5.07
CA VAL A 640 -26.64 0.31 -6.00
C VAL A 640 -25.86 1.42 -5.29
N LEU A 641 -26.34 1.89 -4.14
CA LEU A 641 -25.62 2.87 -3.33
C LEU A 641 -24.27 2.34 -2.84
N ASN A 642 -24.18 1.06 -2.49
CA ASN A 642 -22.93 0.43 -2.09
C ASN A 642 -21.97 0.21 -3.27
N GLU A 643 -22.49 -0.28 -4.41
CA GLU A 643 -21.68 -0.59 -5.60
C GLU A 643 -21.17 0.67 -6.31
N ARG A 644 -22.02 1.71 -6.43
CA ARG A 644 -21.74 2.90 -7.25
C ARG A 644 -21.57 4.18 -6.43
N GLY A 645 -21.86 4.16 -5.13
CA GLY A 645 -21.78 5.34 -4.25
C GLY A 645 -22.84 6.42 -4.55
N ARG A 646 -23.77 6.16 -5.46
CA ARG A 646 -24.79 7.11 -5.93
C ARG A 646 -26.06 6.38 -6.36
N VAL A 647 -27.17 7.10 -6.45
CA VAL A 647 -28.42 6.53 -6.98
C VAL A 647 -28.29 6.39 -8.50
N ASP A 648 -28.45 5.17 -9.00
CA ASP A 648 -28.43 4.83 -10.41
C ASP A 648 -29.71 4.09 -10.78
N VAL A 649 -30.68 4.83 -11.31
CA VAL A 649 -32.03 4.31 -11.58
C VAL A 649 -32.01 3.25 -12.68
N GLU A 650 -31.10 3.36 -13.65
CA GLU A 650 -30.96 2.38 -14.74
C GLU A 650 -30.48 1.05 -14.17
N HIS A 651 -29.48 1.07 -13.30
CA HIS A 651 -28.98 -0.15 -12.65
C HIS A 651 -30.02 -0.77 -11.69
N ILE A 652 -30.78 0.05 -10.96
CA ILE A 652 -31.89 -0.44 -10.11
C ILE A 652 -32.96 -1.15 -10.97
N ALA A 653 -33.29 -0.57 -12.12
CA ALA A 653 -34.23 -1.13 -13.08
C ALA A 653 -33.74 -2.46 -13.67
N GLU A 654 -32.44 -2.56 -13.99
CA GLU A 654 -31.79 -3.79 -14.43
C GLU A 654 -31.86 -4.90 -13.36
N LEU A 655 -31.54 -4.58 -12.11
CA LEU A 655 -31.56 -5.52 -10.97
C LEU A 655 -32.97 -6.06 -10.66
N LEU A 656 -34.01 -5.26 -10.92
CA LEU A 656 -35.41 -5.64 -10.70
C LEU A 656 -36.10 -6.19 -11.96
N HIS A 657 -35.43 -6.15 -13.12
CA HIS A 657 -36.01 -6.47 -14.43
C HIS A 657 -37.30 -5.68 -14.73
N ARG A 658 -37.30 -4.36 -14.48
CA ARG A 658 -38.46 -3.44 -14.65
C ARG A 658 -38.06 -2.14 -15.35
N ASP A 659 -39.03 -1.37 -15.82
CA ASP A 659 -38.77 -0.05 -16.43
C ASP A 659 -38.37 1.01 -15.41
N SER A 660 -37.48 1.93 -15.80
CA SER A 660 -36.98 3.01 -14.94
C SER A 660 -38.08 3.92 -14.41
N GLU A 661 -39.13 4.20 -15.19
CA GLU A 661 -40.27 5.01 -14.72
C GLU A 661 -41.05 4.31 -13.60
N ALA A 662 -41.24 3.00 -13.69
CA ALA A 662 -41.91 2.22 -12.66
C ALA A 662 -41.08 2.15 -11.37
N VAL A 663 -39.74 2.10 -11.49
CA VAL A 663 -38.81 2.17 -10.36
C VAL A 663 -38.85 3.54 -9.69
N ILE A 664 -38.83 4.64 -10.46
CA ILE A 664 -38.93 6.01 -9.91
C ILE A 664 -40.27 6.19 -9.18
N ALA A 665 -41.36 5.67 -9.74
CA ALA A 665 -42.68 5.73 -9.12
C ALA A 665 -42.75 4.92 -7.81
N GLU A 666 -42.13 3.74 -7.76
CA GLU A 666 -42.06 2.92 -6.54
C GLU A 666 -41.18 3.55 -5.46
N LEU A 667 -40.01 4.10 -5.84
CA LEU A 667 -39.11 4.77 -4.91
C LEU A 667 -39.69 6.09 -4.40
N GLY A 668 -40.50 6.80 -5.19
CA GLY A 668 -41.23 7.99 -4.75
C GLY A 668 -40.33 8.98 -4.01
N ASP A 669 -40.77 9.40 -2.81
CA ASP A 669 -40.06 10.33 -1.89
C ASP A 669 -38.78 9.80 -1.26
N ALA A 670 -38.33 8.59 -1.64
CA ALA A 670 -37.00 8.10 -1.28
C ALA A 670 -35.88 8.70 -2.14
N ILE A 671 -36.18 9.24 -3.33
CA ILE A 671 -35.18 9.84 -4.24
C ILE A 671 -35.63 11.17 -4.84
N PHE A 672 -34.67 12.05 -5.10
CA PHE A 672 -34.85 13.35 -5.77
C PHE A 672 -33.81 13.54 -6.86
N ARG A 673 -34.16 14.25 -7.93
CA ARG A 673 -33.24 14.61 -9.01
C ARG A 673 -32.67 16.00 -8.76
N ASP A 674 -31.35 16.14 -8.70
CA ASP A 674 -30.69 17.42 -8.50
C ASP A 674 -30.79 18.28 -9.77
N PRO A 675 -31.31 19.51 -9.69
CA PRO A 675 -31.46 20.39 -10.85
C PRO A 675 -30.12 20.89 -11.43
N THR A 676 -29.03 20.85 -10.66
CA THR A 676 -27.73 21.42 -11.07
C THR A 676 -26.95 20.51 -12.01
N ASP A 677 -26.96 19.21 -11.75
CA ASP A 677 -26.20 18.20 -12.51
C ASP A 677 -27.08 17.04 -13.03
N SER A 678 -28.39 17.10 -12.81
CA SER A 678 -29.36 16.05 -13.18
C SER A 678 -29.15 14.69 -12.49
N SER A 679 -28.31 14.60 -11.47
CA SER A 679 -28.05 13.36 -10.74
C SER A 679 -29.24 12.97 -9.85
N TRP A 680 -29.45 11.67 -9.66
CA TRP A 680 -30.39 11.18 -8.64
C TRP A 680 -29.68 11.06 -7.30
N GLN A 681 -30.34 11.53 -6.24
CA GLN A 681 -29.87 11.48 -4.86
C GLN A 681 -30.96 10.89 -3.98
N THR A 682 -30.58 10.22 -2.90
CA THR A 682 -31.54 9.79 -1.89
C THR A 682 -32.13 11.01 -1.17
N SER A 683 -33.35 10.89 -0.65
CA SER A 683 -34.05 12.00 -0.01
C SER A 683 -33.29 12.57 1.18
N ASP A 684 -32.65 11.70 1.97
CA ASP A 684 -31.82 12.09 3.08
C ASP A 684 -30.55 12.84 2.63
N ALA A 685 -29.94 12.48 1.50
CA ALA A 685 -28.79 13.21 0.95
C ALA A 685 -29.20 14.55 0.32
N TYR A 686 -30.28 14.57 -0.47
CA TYR A 686 -30.73 15.78 -1.16
C TYR A 686 -31.25 16.84 -0.18
N LEU A 687 -32.06 16.44 0.81
CA LEU A 687 -32.68 17.33 1.80
C LEU A 687 -31.77 17.65 3.01
N SER A 688 -30.48 17.38 2.90
CA SER A 688 -29.46 17.72 3.90
C SER A 688 -28.29 18.49 3.31
N GLY A 689 -27.39 18.99 4.17
CA GLY A 689 -26.31 19.86 3.74
C GLY A 689 -26.84 21.28 3.42
N PRO A 690 -26.26 22.00 2.42
CA PRO A 690 -26.56 23.42 2.16
C PRO A 690 -27.95 23.63 1.53
N VAL A 691 -29.01 23.46 2.31
CA VAL A 691 -30.41 23.43 1.83
C VAL A 691 -30.93 24.79 1.35
N ARG A 692 -30.36 25.92 1.78
CA ARG A 692 -30.71 27.25 1.25
C ARG A 692 -30.18 27.41 -0.17
N THR A 693 -28.93 26.99 -0.39
CA THR A 693 -28.31 27.01 -1.73
C THR A 693 -29.06 26.07 -2.68
N LYS A 694 -29.39 24.86 -2.22
CA LYS A 694 -30.19 23.90 -2.99
C LYS A 694 -31.59 24.43 -3.29
N LEU A 695 -32.24 25.10 -2.34
CA LEU A 695 -33.58 25.68 -2.55
C LEU A 695 -33.55 26.77 -3.62
N ALA A 696 -32.57 27.68 -3.59
CA ALA A 696 -32.44 28.71 -4.62
C ALA A 696 -32.24 28.10 -6.02
N ALA A 697 -31.41 27.06 -6.14
CA ALA A 697 -31.22 26.34 -7.40
C ALA A 697 -32.49 25.60 -7.86
N ALA A 698 -33.20 24.96 -6.94
CA ALA A 698 -34.45 24.27 -7.22
C ALA A 698 -35.57 25.23 -7.66
N GLU A 699 -35.69 26.41 -7.04
CA GLU A 699 -36.68 27.43 -7.42
C GLU A 699 -36.39 28.00 -8.82
N ALA A 700 -35.12 28.24 -9.15
CA ALA A 700 -34.71 28.66 -10.49
C ALA A 700 -35.01 27.60 -11.55
N ALA A 701 -34.74 26.32 -11.27
CA ALA A 701 -35.02 25.22 -12.19
C ALA A 701 -36.53 24.94 -12.32
N ALA A 702 -37.29 25.05 -11.22
CA ALA A 702 -38.74 24.83 -11.22
C ALA A 702 -39.54 25.91 -11.98
N ALA A 703 -38.91 27.07 -12.25
CA ALA A 703 -39.45 28.09 -13.15
C ALA A 703 -39.35 27.69 -14.63
N LEU A 704 -38.45 26.76 -14.98
CA LEU A 704 -38.23 26.26 -16.34
C LEU A 704 -38.89 24.88 -16.56
N ASP A 705 -38.84 24.00 -15.57
CA ASP A 705 -39.41 22.65 -15.63
C ASP A 705 -40.21 22.32 -14.36
N SER A 706 -41.50 22.02 -14.54
CA SER A 706 -42.44 21.70 -13.45
C SER A 706 -42.08 20.45 -12.64
N VAL A 707 -41.24 19.55 -13.17
CA VAL A 707 -40.80 18.33 -12.46
C VAL A 707 -40.05 18.67 -11.16
N PHE A 708 -39.33 19.80 -11.10
CA PHE A 708 -38.59 20.23 -9.91
C PHE A 708 -39.46 20.92 -8.84
N GLN A 709 -40.76 21.12 -9.06
CA GLN A 709 -41.66 21.67 -8.03
C GLN A 709 -41.69 20.80 -6.78
N ARG A 710 -41.57 19.48 -6.96
CA ARG A 710 -41.45 18.52 -5.86
C ARG A 710 -40.23 18.80 -4.98
N ASN A 711 -39.09 19.15 -5.58
CA ASN A 711 -37.86 19.50 -4.86
C ASN A 711 -38.03 20.78 -4.03
N VAL A 712 -38.69 21.81 -4.60
CA VAL A 712 -38.95 23.08 -3.91
C VAL A 712 -39.82 22.87 -2.68
N VAL A 713 -40.90 22.09 -2.81
CA VAL A 713 -41.81 21.77 -1.69
C VAL A 713 -41.04 21.06 -0.57
N ALA A 714 -40.23 20.06 -0.90
CA ALA A 714 -39.46 19.31 0.09
C ALA A 714 -38.36 20.17 0.75
N LEU A 715 -37.62 20.97 -0.02
CA LEU A 715 -36.54 21.83 0.49
C LEU A 715 -37.06 22.96 1.38
N ARG A 716 -38.25 23.50 1.12
CA ARG A 716 -38.88 24.52 2.00
C ARG A 716 -39.20 23.99 3.39
N GLN A 717 -39.53 22.70 3.51
CA GLN A 717 -39.87 22.08 4.80
C GLN A 717 -38.66 21.81 5.70
N VAL A 718 -37.45 21.71 5.11
CA VAL A 718 -36.21 21.40 5.84
C VAL A 718 -35.33 22.63 6.08
N GLN A 719 -35.81 23.83 5.75
CA GLN A 719 -35.05 25.06 5.99
C GLN A 719 -34.82 25.26 7.49
N PRO A 720 -33.57 25.48 7.94
CA PRO A 720 -33.29 25.82 9.32
C PRO A 720 -33.86 27.21 9.63
N ALA A 721 -34.38 27.42 10.83
CA ALA A 721 -34.89 28.72 11.25
C ALA A 721 -33.75 29.75 11.34
N ASP A 722 -33.98 30.97 10.85
CA ASP A 722 -32.99 32.06 10.89
C ASP A 722 -32.54 32.34 12.34
N LEU A 723 -31.22 32.35 12.55
CA LEU A 723 -30.61 32.80 13.81
C LEU A 723 -30.72 34.32 13.90
N ARG A 724 -31.16 34.81 15.05
CA ARG A 724 -31.21 36.25 15.33
C ARG A 724 -29.82 36.78 15.63
N PRO A 725 -29.55 38.09 15.48
CA PRO A 725 -28.27 38.68 15.88
C PRO A 725 -27.84 38.34 17.31
N SER A 726 -28.81 38.22 18.25
CA SER A 726 -28.56 37.79 19.64
C SER A 726 -28.05 36.36 19.77
N ASP A 727 -28.34 35.51 18.79
CA ASP A 727 -27.98 34.09 18.77
C ASP A 727 -26.62 33.88 18.05
N ILE A 728 -26.01 34.95 17.50
CA ILE A 728 -24.75 34.92 16.73
C ILE A 728 -23.61 35.53 17.55
N THR A 729 -22.61 34.72 17.90
CA THR A 729 -21.39 35.21 18.55
C THR A 729 -20.37 35.68 17.50
N ALA A 730 -20.29 37.00 17.28
CA ALA A 730 -19.29 37.61 16.40
C ALA A 730 -17.96 37.81 17.14
N ARG A 731 -16.94 36.99 16.82
CA ARG A 731 -15.60 37.08 17.40
C ARG A 731 -14.63 37.77 16.43
N LEU A 732 -13.72 38.55 16.99
CA LEU A 732 -12.58 39.11 16.24
C LEU A 732 -11.74 37.93 15.71
N GLY A 733 -11.57 37.85 14.38
CA GLY A 733 -10.90 36.73 13.70
C GLY A 733 -11.84 35.67 13.14
N ALA A 734 -13.15 35.84 13.27
CA ALA A 734 -14.10 34.94 12.64
C ALA A 734 -14.03 35.06 11.11
N PRO A 735 -13.84 33.96 10.37
CA PRO A 735 -13.52 33.97 8.93
C PRO A 735 -14.65 34.51 8.04
N TRP A 736 -15.84 34.67 8.59
CA TRP A 736 -17.01 35.20 7.89
C TRP A 736 -17.20 36.69 7.99
N ILE A 737 -16.49 37.34 8.92
CA ILE A 737 -16.51 38.78 9.03
C ILE A 737 -15.52 39.32 7.99
N PRO A 738 -15.97 40.15 7.03
CA PRO A 738 -15.08 40.72 6.02
C PRO A 738 -13.92 41.52 6.66
N ALA A 739 -12.73 41.45 6.06
CA ALA A 739 -11.58 42.25 6.51
C ALA A 739 -11.87 43.75 6.50
N SER A 740 -12.73 44.22 5.58
CA SER A 740 -13.21 45.61 5.52
C SER A 740 -13.93 46.05 6.80
N ASP A 741 -14.70 45.16 7.44
CA ASP A 741 -15.40 45.46 8.69
C ASP A 741 -14.41 45.55 9.86
N VAL A 742 -13.34 44.74 9.87
CA VAL A 742 -12.26 44.83 10.87
C VAL A 742 -11.43 46.11 10.68
N VAL A 743 -11.13 46.50 9.44
CA VAL A 743 -10.45 47.77 9.13
C VAL A 743 -11.31 48.96 9.59
N THR A 744 -12.62 48.91 9.36
CA THR A 744 -13.56 49.96 9.78
C THR A 744 -13.63 50.06 11.30
N PHE A 745 -13.67 48.94 12.01
CA PHE A 745 -13.60 48.91 13.48
C PHE A 745 -12.36 49.62 14.02
N VAL A 746 -11.19 49.34 13.45
CA VAL A 746 -9.92 49.97 13.89
C VAL A 746 -9.88 51.45 13.56
N LYS A 747 -10.43 51.85 12.40
CA LYS A 747 -10.56 53.26 12.03
C LYS A 747 -11.47 54.04 12.98
N GLU A 748 -12.63 53.50 13.31
CA GLU A 748 -13.62 54.15 14.19
C GLU A 748 -13.23 54.13 15.67
N THR A 749 -12.59 53.06 16.13
CA THR A 749 -12.28 52.86 17.56
C THR A 749 -10.90 53.38 17.96
N MET A 750 -9.92 53.28 17.05
CA MET A 750 -8.52 53.60 17.34
C MET A 750 -7.97 54.75 16.47
N GLY A 751 -8.76 55.28 15.53
CA GLY A 751 -8.37 56.41 14.68
C GLY A 751 -7.24 56.12 13.69
N ALA A 752 -7.02 54.84 13.36
CA ALA A 752 -5.87 54.40 12.56
C ALA A 752 -6.29 53.64 11.29
N GLU A 753 -5.64 53.93 10.16
CA GLU A 753 -5.87 53.21 8.89
C GLU A 753 -4.90 52.04 8.72
N ILE A 754 -5.38 50.82 8.91
CA ILE A 754 -4.55 49.61 8.85
C ILE A 754 -4.82 48.82 7.57
N ARG A 755 -3.89 47.93 7.20
CA ARG A 755 -4.11 46.90 6.18
C ARG A 755 -4.17 45.52 6.83
N ILE A 756 -5.14 44.72 6.39
CA ILE A 756 -5.33 43.35 6.83
C ILE A 756 -5.40 42.47 5.60
N HIS A 757 -4.52 41.47 5.54
CA HIS A 757 -4.60 40.38 4.59
C HIS A 757 -5.18 39.17 5.31
N HIS A 758 -6.24 38.58 4.73
CA HIS A 758 -6.88 37.37 5.24
C HIS A 758 -6.72 36.28 4.20
N MET A 759 -6.17 35.13 4.59
CA MET A 759 -6.14 33.91 3.80
C MET A 759 -7.18 32.94 4.36
N PRO A 760 -8.39 32.86 3.76
CA PRO A 760 -9.48 32.03 4.26
C PRO A 760 -9.13 30.53 4.38
N GLU A 761 -8.24 30.03 3.53
CA GLU A 761 -7.87 28.62 3.40
C GLU A 761 -7.03 28.12 4.60
N LEU A 762 -6.26 29.00 5.22
CA LEU A 762 -5.40 28.69 6.38
C LEU A 762 -5.95 29.28 7.69
N GLY A 763 -7.04 30.07 7.62
CA GLY A 763 -7.58 30.81 8.76
C GLY A 763 -6.57 31.80 9.36
N SER A 764 -5.59 32.24 8.57
CA SER A 764 -4.51 33.12 9.00
C SER A 764 -4.80 34.58 8.63
N TRP A 765 -4.45 35.46 9.54
CA TRP A 765 -4.63 36.90 9.40
C TRP A 765 -3.29 37.60 9.56
N THR A 766 -2.88 38.34 8.53
CA THR A 766 -1.68 39.19 8.57
C THR A 766 -2.12 40.63 8.77
N VAL A 767 -1.64 41.24 9.85
CA VAL A 767 -2.00 42.60 10.26
C VAL A 767 -0.83 43.55 10.06
N GLU A 768 -0.98 44.51 9.17
CA GLU A 768 -0.05 45.61 8.99
C GLU A 768 -0.54 46.84 9.77
N ALA A 769 -0.13 46.93 11.03
CA ALA A 769 -0.57 47.99 11.93
C ALA A 769 0.58 48.66 12.72
N ARG A 770 1.77 48.76 12.12
CA ARG A 770 2.98 49.33 12.77
C ARG A 770 2.77 50.74 13.33
N GLN A 771 1.92 51.54 12.69
CA GLN A 771 1.56 52.89 13.14
C GLN A 771 0.91 52.94 14.53
N LEU A 772 0.22 51.86 14.96
CA LEU A 772 -0.35 51.79 16.30
C LEU A 772 0.73 51.73 17.40
N GLY A 773 1.94 51.28 17.07
CA GLY A 773 3.11 51.28 17.97
C GLY A 773 3.67 52.67 18.26
N TYR A 774 3.30 53.70 17.48
CA TYR A 774 3.74 55.09 17.67
C TYR A 774 2.61 56.02 18.15
N SER A 775 1.43 55.45 18.45
CA SER A 775 0.26 56.20 18.91
C SER A 775 0.00 55.99 20.40
N ALA A 776 -0.43 57.03 21.11
CA ALA A 776 -0.82 56.91 22.53
C ALA A 776 -2.03 55.97 22.70
N ALA A 777 -2.97 55.99 21.75
CA ALA A 777 -4.10 55.06 21.71
C ALA A 777 -3.64 53.60 21.60
N GLY A 778 -2.63 53.32 20.77
CA GLY A 778 -2.14 51.96 20.55
C GLY A 778 -1.16 51.42 21.60
N THR A 779 -0.48 52.27 22.37
CA THR A 779 0.52 51.84 23.37
C THR A 779 0.05 51.96 24.82
N SER A 780 -1.09 52.63 25.07
CA SER A 780 -1.64 52.82 26.42
C SER A 780 -3.12 52.48 26.55
N GLU A 781 -3.96 52.92 25.60
CA GLU A 781 -5.41 52.72 25.70
C GLU A 781 -5.81 51.29 25.28
N TRP A 782 -5.34 50.84 24.10
CA TRP A 782 -5.66 49.56 23.47
C TRP A 782 -4.50 48.56 23.46
N GLY A 783 -3.35 48.93 24.02
CA GLY A 783 -2.16 48.08 24.14
C GLY A 783 -1.30 48.44 25.34
N THR A 784 -0.10 47.88 25.40
CA THR A 784 0.92 48.19 26.42
C THR A 784 2.21 48.65 25.76
N SER A 785 3.14 49.19 26.55
CA SER A 785 4.47 49.60 26.05
C SER A 785 5.30 48.44 25.51
N ARG A 786 5.04 47.22 25.99
CA ARG A 786 5.75 45.98 25.60
C ARG A 786 5.01 45.12 24.58
N ARG A 787 3.73 45.43 24.30
CA ARG A 787 2.93 44.79 23.26
C ARG A 787 1.82 45.73 22.78
N HIS A 788 2.01 46.35 21.63
CA HIS A 788 1.13 47.43 21.18
C HIS A 788 -0.18 46.89 20.57
N ALA A 789 -1.19 47.75 20.39
CA ALA A 789 -2.54 47.37 19.94
C ALA A 789 -2.55 46.60 18.61
N GLY A 790 -1.66 46.93 17.66
CA GLY A 790 -1.51 46.16 16.41
C GLY A 790 -1.08 44.70 16.60
N GLU A 791 -0.21 44.41 17.57
CA GLU A 791 0.21 43.05 17.91
C GLU A 791 -0.92 42.31 18.65
N LEU A 792 -1.63 42.99 19.54
CA LEU A 792 -2.80 42.41 20.23
C LEU A 792 -3.97 42.15 19.27
N LEU A 793 -4.14 42.98 18.23
CA LEU A 793 -5.10 42.74 17.16
C LEU A 793 -4.72 41.51 16.34
N ALA A 794 -3.44 41.35 16.00
CA ALA A 794 -2.93 40.14 15.35
C ALA A 794 -3.11 38.90 16.24
N ASP A 795 -2.92 39.03 17.56
CA ASP A 795 -3.18 37.96 18.52
C ASP A 795 -4.68 37.62 18.58
N ALA A 796 -5.56 38.62 18.57
CA ALA A 796 -7.01 38.44 18.55
C ALA A 796 -7.46 37.68 17.29
N LEU A 797 -7.03 38.15 16.11
CA LEU A 797 -7.39 37.57 14.81
C LEU A 797 -6.88 36.14 14.64
N ASN A 798 -5.71 35.81 15.19
CA ASN A 798 -5.11 34.47 15.11
C ASN A 798 -5.35 33.61 16.37
N SER A 799 -6.27 34.02 17.27
CA SER A 799 -6.60 33.33 18.52
C SER A 799 -5.39 33.00 19.42
N ARG A 800 -4.36 33.85 19.42
CA ARG A 800 -3.17 33.71 20.27
C ARG A 800 -3.39 34.41 21.62
N VAL A 801 -2.79 33.87 22.68
CA VAL A 801 -2.76 34.49 24.00
C VAL A 801 -1.41 35.22 24.15
N PRO A 802 -1.39 36.53 24.46
CA PRO A 802 -0.15 37.27 24.61
C PRO A 802 0.64 36.72 25.80
N GLN A 803 1.94 36.54 25.60
CA GLN A 803 2.90 36.15 26.63
C GLN A 803 4.14 37.04 26.49
N ILE A 804 4.53 37.69 27.57
CA ILE A 804 5.67 38.60 27.63
C ILE A 804 6.73 37.97 28.52
N PHE A 805 7.96 37.87 28.01
CA PHE A 805 9.08 37.25 28.71
C PHE A 805 10.17 38.28 28.99
N ASP A 806 10.71 38.26 30.20
CA ASP A 806 11.94 38.96 30.56
C ASP A 806 13.13 38.04 30.31
N THR A 807 14.17 38.58 29.68
CA THR A 807 15.44 37.88 29.48
C THR A 807 16.39 38.24 30.63
N LEU A 808 16.68 37.27 31.49
CA LEU A 808 17.69 37.37 32.52
C LEU A 808 18.98 36.73 32.00
N LYS A 809 20.11 37.40 32.21
CA LYS A 809 21.42 36.95 31.72
C LYS A 809 22.27 36.57 32.93
N ASP A 810 22.39 35.25 33.16
CA ASP A 810 23.20 34.68 34.25
C ASP A 810 24.50 34.09 33.69
N ALA A 811 25.39 33.62 34.58
CA ALA A 811 26.71 33.08 34.22
C ALA A 811 26.66 31.84 33.30
N ASP A 812 25.53 31.13 33.24
CA ASP A 812 25.31 29.93 32.41
C ASP A 812 24.52 30.21 31.11
N GLY A 813 24.18 31.48 30.81
CA GLY A 813 23.49 31.89 29.57
C GLY A 813 22.20 32.70 29.77
N GLU A 814 21.50 32.99 28.67
CA GLU A 814 20.24 33.75 28.66
C GLU A 814 19.03 32.86 29.02
N ARG A 815 18.34 33.19 30.11
CA ARG A 815 17.10 32.53 30.54
C ARG A 815 15.91 33.46 30.38
N ARG A 816 14.86 32.99 29.68
CA ARG A 816 13.59 33.73 29.52
C ARG A 816 12.62 33.32 30.63
N VAL A 817 12.14 34.30 31.41
CA VAL A 817 11.14 34.11 32.48
C VAL A 817 9.87 34.85 32.08
N LEU A 818 8.70 34.22 32.25
CA LEU A 818 7.42 34.86 31.94
C LEU A 818 7.17 36.03 32.90
N ASN A 819 7.00 37.22 32.37
CA ASN A 819 6.59 38.39 33.14
C ASN A 819 5.08 38.34 33.34
N VAL A 820 4.66 37.91 34.54
CA VAL A 820 3.24 37.72 34.88
C VAL A 820 2.46 39.04 34.79
N VAL A 821 3.04 40.13 35.29
CA VAL A 821 2.37 41.45 35.38
C VAL A 821 2.10 42.03 33.98
N ASP A 822 3.12 42.10 33.12
CA ASP A 822 2.97 42.64 31.77
C ASP A 822 2.09 41.72 30.91
N THR A 823 2.20 40.40 31.12
CA THR A 823 1.35 39.40 30.43
C THR A 823 -0.12 39.58 30.82
N GLU A 824 -0.44 39.75 32.10
CA GLU A 824 -1.80 40.03 32.57
C GLU A 824 -2.33 41.36 32.01
N ALA A 825 -1.54 42.43 32.06
CA ALA A 825 -1.91 43.72 31.49
C ALA A 825 -2.21 43.62 29.98
N ALA A 826 -1.40 42.87 29.22
CA ALA A 826 -1.65 42.62 27.80
C ALA A 826 -2.93 41.77 27.56
N ARG A 827 -3.22 40.80 28.44
CA ARG A 827 -4.44 39.99 28.37
C ARG A 827 -5.70 40.82 28.64
N ASP A 828 -5.65 41.73 29.61
CA ASP A 828 -6.76 42.62 29.91
C ASP A 828 -7.06 43.57 28.75
N LYS A 829 -6.02 44.13 28.11
CA LYS A 829 -6.18 44.96 26.90
C LYS A 829 -6.75 44.17 25.72
N LEU A 830 -6.29 42.94 25.51
CA LEU A 830 -6.83 42.04 24.50
C LEU A 830 -8.31 41.70 24.76
N GLN A 831 -8.68 41.44 26.01
CA GLN A 831 -10.06 41.15 26.40
C GLN A 831 -10.97 42.37 26.16
N ARG A 832 -10.53 43.55 26.57
CA ARG A 832 -11.24 44.82 26.30
C ARG A 832 -11.43 45.07 24.80
N MET A 833 -10.43 44.76 23.97
CA MET A 833 -10.54 44.87 22.51
C MET A 833 -11.59 43.91 21.93
N LYS A 834 -11.65 42.67 22.43
CA LYS A 834 -12.65 41.67 22.01
C LYS A 834 -14.07 42.11 22.37
N GLU A 835 -14.28 42.61 23.59
CA GLU A 835 -15.57 43.10 24.06
C GLU A 835 -16.04 44.34 23.28
N ALA A 836 -15.14 45.28 23.02
CA ALA A 836 -15.45 46.47 22.22
C ALA A 836 -15.91 46.09 20.81
N PHE A 837 -15.24 45.13 20.17
CA PHE A 837 -15.62 44.62 18.86
C PHE A 837 -16.98 43.90 18.87
N GLN A 838 -17.24 43.07 19.88
CA GLN A 838 -18.50 42.35 20.05
C GLN A 838 -19.70 43.29 20.18
N ASN A 839 -19.52 44.45 20.82
CA ASN A 839 -20.57 45.46 20.94
C ASN A 839 -20.69 46.28 19.65
N TRP A 840 -19.55 46.68 19.08
CA TRP A 840 -19.49 47.50 17.88
C TRP A 840 -20.13 46.80 16.66
N VAL A 841 -19.88 45.51 16.47
CA VAL A 841 -20.35 44.78 15.28
C VAL A 841 -21.87 44.83 15.14
N TRP A 842 -22.62 44.91 16.25
CA TRP A 842 -24.08 44.93 16.30
C TRP A 842 -24.70 46.32 16.58
N SER A 843 -23.90 47.38 16.64
CA SER A 843 -24.41 48.72 16.98
C SER A 843 -25.10 49.44 15.83
N ASP A 844 -24.80 49.05 14.59
CA ASP A 844 -25.35 49.64 13.36
C ASP A 844 -26.40 48.69 12.74
N PRO A 845 -27.65 49.15 12.49
CA PRO A 845 -28.72 48.30 11.97
C PRO A 845 -28.40 47.69 10.60
N ASP A 846 -27.86 48.48 9.67
CA ASP A 846 -27.57 48.02 8.30
C ASP A 846 -26.45 46.95 8.30
N ARG A 847 -25.40 47.17 9.10
CA ARG A 847 -24.33 46.18 9.32
C ARG A 847 -24.88 44.92 9.99
N THR A 848 -25.74 45.06 10.99
CA THR A 848 -26.33 43.95 11.74
C THR A 848 -27.14 43.04 10.82
N ASP A 849 -28.05 43.59 10.03
CA ASP A 849 -28.90 42.82 9.12
C ASP A 849 -28.07 42.15 8.03
N ARG A 850 -27.10 42.87 7.45
CA ARG A 850 -26.17 42.31 6.45
C ARG A 850 -25.37 41.15 7.02
N LEU A 851 -24.74 41.33 8.20
CA LEU A 851 -23.89 40.31 8.82
C LEU A 851 -24.71 39.11 9.31
N ALA A 852 -25.91 39.33 9.86
CA ALA A 852 -26.81 38.25 10.24
C ALA A 852 -27.29 37.45 9.02
N ARG A 853 -27.58 38.11 7.89
CA ARG A 853 -27.93 37.43 6.64
C ARG A 853 -26.76 36.63 6.08
N VAL A 854 -25.57 37.23 6.00
CA VAL A 854 -24.33 36.54 5.57
C VAL A 854 -24.06 35.32 6.47
N TYR A 855 -24.25 35.46 7.78
CA TYR A 855 -24.07 34.35 8.72
C TYR A 855 -25.09 33.24 8.48
N ASN A 856 -26.37 33.58 8.29
CA ASN A 856 -27.41 32.59 8.07
C ASN A 856 -27.27 31.87 6.72
N ASP A 857 -26.91 32.59 5.66
CA ASP A 857 -26.71 32.00 4.33
C ASP A 857 -25.43 31.16 4.24
N ARG A 858 -24.39 31.49 5.02
CA ARG A 858 -23.11 30.77 5.01
C ARG A 858 -23.04 29.63 6.04
N PHE A 859 -23.54 29.83 7.25
CA PHE A 859 -23.42 28.85 8.36
C PHE A 859 -24.75 28.21 8.77
N ASN A 860 -25.85 28.97 8.80
CA ASN A 860 -27.19 28.42 9.05
C ASN A 860 -27.84 27.88 7.76
N ASN A 861 -27.03 27.21 6.94
CA ASN A 861 -27.42 26.64 5.66
C ASN A 861 -27.49 25.11 5.75
N ILE A 862 -27.00 24.50 6.83
CA ILE A 862 -26.86 23.05 6.95
C ILE A 862 -28.08 22.44 7.61
N ALA A 863 -28.87 21.65 6.86
CA ALA A 863 -29.87 20.76 7.45
C ALA A 863 -29.22 19.40 7.81
N PRO A 864 -29.42 18.88 9.03
CA PRO A 864 -28.95 17.54 9.39
C PRO A 864 -29.61 16.45 8.55
N ARG A 865 -28.81 15.47 8.12
CA ARG A 865 -29.29 14.29 7.39
C ARG A 865 -30.20 13.43 8.27
N LYS A 866 -31.39 13.09 7.78
CA LYS A 866 -32.39 12.27 8.47
C LYS A 866 -32.58 10.95 7.74
N PHE A 867 -32.27 9.84 8.39
CA PHE A 867 -32.40 8.49 7.83
C PHE A 867 -33.75 7.88 8.21
N ASP A 868 -34.40 7.16 7.28
CA ASP A 868 -35.60 6.36 7.55
C ASP A 868 -35.34 4.88 7.23
N GLY A 869 -35.56 4.00 8.22
CA GLY A 869 -35.41 2.54 8.07
C GLY A 869 -36.73 1.79 8.20
N SER A 870 -37.87 2.48 8.12
CA SER A 870 -39.21 1.89 8.28
C SER A 870 -39.49 0.71 7.35
N HIS A 871 -38.93 0.76 6.15
CA HIS A 871 -39.02 -0.25 5.09
C HIS A 871 -38.22 -1.54 5.35
N LEU A 872 -37.35 -1.59 6.37
CA LEU A 872 -36.52 -2.76 6.66
C LEU A 872 -37.34 -3.91 7.25
N ASN A 873 -37.25 -5.07 6.59
CA ASN A 873 -37.97 -6.31 6.94
C ASN A 873 -37.14 -7.33 7.74
N LEU A 874 -35.80 -7.19 7.78
CA LEU A 874 -34.84 -7.99 8.57
C LEU A 874 -35.10 -9.51 8.57
N PRO A 875 -34.97 -10.21 7.42
CA PRO A 875 -35.17 -11.65 7.33
C PRO A 875 -34.20 -12.45 8.21
N GLY A 876 -34.69 -13.53 8.85
CA GLY A 876 -33.88 -14.37 9.75
C GLY A 876 -33.77 -13.85 11.18
N ALA A 877 -34.25 -12.62 11.46
CA ALA A 877 -34.39 -12.13 12.81
C ALA A 877 -35.54 -12.88 13.53
N SER A 878 -35.32 -13.21 14.80
CA SER A 878 -36.33 -13.85 15.65
C SER A 878 -37.55 -12.93 15.81
N GLY A 879 -38.74 -13.42 15.46
CA GLY A 879 -40.01 -12.71 15.64
C GLY A 879 -40.38 -12.41 17.11
N ALA A 880 -39.60 -12.94 18.07
CA ALA A 880 -39.73 -12.60 19.48
C ALA A 880 -39.27 -11.18 19.82
N PHE A 881 -38.49 -10.52 18.95
CA PHE A 881 -37.98 -9.17 19.16
C PHE A 881 -38.51 -8.22 18.09
N VAL A 882 -39.17 -7.13 18.52
CA VAL A 882 -39.58 -6.04 17.63
C VAL A 882 -38.64 -4.86 17.84
N LEU A 883 -37.81 -4.55 16.83
CA LEU A 883 -36.88 -3.43 16.91
C LEU A 883 -37.62 -2.08 16.85
N TYR A 884 -37.20 -1.14 17.71
CA TYR A 884 -37.73 0.21 17.73
C TYR A 884 -37.39 0.99 16.46
N GLY A 885 -38.19 2.01 16.14
CA GLY A 885 -37.97 2.85 14.96
C GLY A 885 -36.59 3.51 14.91
N HIS A 886 -35.99 3.88 16.05
CA HIS A 886 -34.62 4.43 16.06
C HIS A 886 -33.55 3.38 15.75
N GLN A 887 -33.76 2.12 16.11
CA GLN A 887 -32.84 1.03 15.76
C GLN A 887 -32.89 0.76 14.26
N LYS A 888 -34.10 0.71 13.67
CA LYS A 888 -34.26 0.60 12.21
C LYS A 888 -33.59 1.75 11.45
N ARG A 889 -33.74 3.00 11.93
CA ARG A 889 -33.02 4.16 11.36
C ARG A 889 -31.49 4.01 11.47
N GLY A 890 -31.00 3.49 12.60
CA GLY A 890 -29.59 3.20 12.82
C GLY A 890 -29.05 2.15 11.84
N ILE A 891 -29.79 1.06 11.64
CA ILE A 891 -29.46 0.01 10.67
C ILE A 891 -29.41 0.57 9.25
N TRP A 892 -30.43 1.33 8.84
CA TRP A 892 -30.46 1.94 7.51
C TRP A 892 -29.33 2.95 7.31
N ARG A 893 -28.98 3.72 8.34
CA ARG A 893 -27.84 4.63 8.29
C ARG A 893 -26.52 3.88 8.03
N ILE A 894 -26.31 2.75 8.70
CA ILE A 894 -25.13 1.90 8.50
C ILE A 894 -25.10 1.39 7.06
N ILE A 895 -26.22 0.87 6.55
CA ILE A 895 -26.32 0.32 5.19
C ILE A 895 -26.09 1.40 4.11
N SER A 896 -26.73 2.57 4.26
CA SER A 896 -26.73 3.62 3.23
C SER A 896 -25.48 4.51 3.22
N SER A 897 -24.82 4.67 4.37
CA SER A 897 -23.66 5.57 4.52
C SER A 897 -22.33 4.83 4.74
N GLY A 898 -22.36 3.53 5.04
CA GLY A 898 -21.20 2.75 5.44
C GLY A 898 -20.61 3.25 6.76
N SER A 899 -19.60 4.13 6.68
CA SER A 899 -18.91 4.73 7.82
C SER A 899 -19.85 5.54 8.72
N THR A 900 -20.29 4.93 9.82
CA THR A 900 -21.35 5.48 10.66
C THR A 900 -20.94 5.54 12.12
N TYR A 901 -21.15 6.71 12.73
CA TYR A 901 -21.05 6.88 14.18
C TYR A 901 -22.45 7.02 14.82
N LEU A 902 -22.83 6.05 15.66
CA LEU A 902 -24.12 6.00 16.37
C LEU A 902 -23.95 6.36 17.85
N ALA A 903 -24.37 7.56 18.25
CA ALA A 903 -24.33 8.05 19.63
C ALA A 903 -25.64 7.72 20.41
N HIS A 904 -26.04 6.45 20.44
CA HIS A 904 -27.23 6.04 21.20
C HIS A 904 -26.96 5.95 22.71
N ALA A 905 -27.94 6.31 23.53
CA ALA A 905 -27.86 6.20 24.98
C ALA A 905 -27.79 4.73 25.46
N VAL A 906 -27.29 4.52 26.68
CA VAL A 906 -27.27 3.19 27.33
C VAL A 906 -28.71 2.64 27.41
N GLY A 907 -28.89 1.36 27.07
CA GLY A 907 -30.20 0.70 27.05
C GLY A 907 -31.02 0.93 25.77
N ALA A 908 -30.58 1.75 24.82
CA ALA A 908 -31.29 1.98 23.55
C ALA A 908 -31.26 0.80 22.55
N GLY A 909 -30.72 -0.35 22.95
CA GLY A 909 -30.58 -1.55 22.11
C GLY A 909 -29.46 -1.47 21.07
N LYS A 910 -28.27 -0.97 21.48
CA LYS A 910 -27.08 -0.82 20.62
C LYS A 910 -26.66 -2.14 19.97
N THR A 911 -26.47 -3.19 20.75
CA THR A 911 -26.00 -4.50 20.28
C THR A 911 -26.93 -5.12 19.24
N MET A 912 -28.25 -5.11 19.49
CA MET A 912 -29.25 -5.62 18.53
C MET A 912 -29.24 -4.81 17.22
N THR A 913 -29.00 -3.49 17.31
CA THR A 913 -28.85 -2.63 16.13
C THR A 913 -27.61 -3.05 15.32
N MET A 914 -26.48 -3.31 15.98
CA MET A 914 -25.23 -3.76 15.34
C MET A 914 -25.40 -5.15 14.70
N ALA A 915 -25.98 -6.12 15.42
CA ALA A 915 -26.21 -7.47 14.91
C ALA A 915 -27.15 -7.47 13.70
N ALA A 916 -28.25 -6.72 13.76
CA ALA A 916 -29.16 -6.57 12.64
C ALA A 916 -28.52 -5.89 11.44
N ALA A 917 -27.69 -4.86 11.65
CA ALA A 917 -26.96 -4.21 10.57
C ALA A 917 -25.98 -5.16 9.87
N ILE A 918 -25.18 -5.91 10.64
CA ILE A 918 -24.23 -6.89 10.09
C ILE A 918 -24.95 -7.94 9.23
N MET A 919 -26.02 -8.53 9.75
CA MET A 919 -26.75 -9.59 9.05
C MET A 919 -27.46 -9.05 7.80
N GLU A 920 -28.02 -7.83 7.87
CA GLU A 920 -28.70 -7.22 6.74
C GLU A 920 -27.73 -6.78 5.64
N GLN A 921 -26.58 -6.19 6.00
CA GLN A 921 -25.51 -5.90 5.05
C GLN A 921 -25.01 -7.17 4.35
N ARG A 922 -24.91 -8.29 5.06
CA ARG A 922 -24.52 -9.57 4.48
C ARG A 922 -25.59 -10.16 3.55
N ARG A 923 -26.88 -10.10 3.94
CA ARG A 923 -28.01 -10.54 3.09
C ARG A 923 -28.05 -9.76 1.77
N LEU A 924 -27.80 -8.46 1.86
CA LEU A 924 -27.72 -7.56 0.71
C LEU A 924 -26.39 -7.68 -0.06
N GLY A 925 -25.50 -8.60 0.32
CA GLY A 925 -24.23 -8.79 -0.39
C GLY A 925 -23.30 -7.57 -0.30
N LEU A 926 -23.43 -6.73 0.72
CA LEU A 926 -22.58 -5.53 0.90
C LEU A 926 -21.28 -5.86 1.63
N ILE A 927 -21.35 -6.86 2.52
CA ILE A 927 -20.22 -7.36 3.31
C ILE A 927 -20.23 -8.89 3.31
N ALA A 928 -19.07 -9.51 3.42
CA ALA A 928 -18.90 -10.95 3.53
C ALA A 928 -18.65 -11.38 4.97
N LYS A 929 -17.89 -10.62 5.77
CA LYS A 929 -17.48 -11.00 7.12
C LYS A 929 -17.23 -9.78 8.00
N ALA A 930 -18.08 -9.60 9.02
CA ALA A 930 -17.93 -8.51 9.97
C ALA A 930 -17.11 -8.90 11.21
N MET A 931 -16.40 -7.93 11.78
CA MET A 931 -15.76 -8.01 13.08
C MET A 931 -16.42 -7.02 14.05
N LEU A 932 -17.01 -7.54 15.13
CA LEU A 932 -17.65 -6.78 16.21
C LEU A 932 -16.69 -6.68 17.40
N VAL A 933 -16.20 -5.47 17.67
CA VAL A 933 -15.23 -5.16 18.71
C VAL A 933 -15.96 -4.56 19.90
N VAL A 934 -15.87 -5.20 21.07
CA VAL A 934 -16.65 -4.83 22.28
C VAL A 934 -15.77 -4.71 23.53
N PRO A 935 -16.22 -4.00 24.57
CA PRO A 935 -15.54 -4.03 25.87
C PRO A 935 -15.49 -5.45 26.44
N GLY A 936 -14.40 -5.79 27.15
CA GLY A 936 -14.18 -7.15 27.67
C GLY A 936 -15.33 -7.71 28.51
N HIS A 937 -15.93 -6.88 29.35
CA HIS A 937 -17.08 -7.25 30.19
C HIS A 937 -18.38 -7.45 29.39
N CYS A 938 -18.48 -6.92 28.17
CA CYS A 938 -19.66 -7.01 27.30
C CYS A 938 -19.60 -8.19 26.32
N LEU A 939 -18.48 -8.93 26.21
CA LEU A 939 -18.29 -9.96 25.18
C LEU A 939 -19.37 -11.06 25.19
N ALA A 940 -19.58 -11.68 26.35
CA ALA A 940 -20.56 -12.76 26.50
C ALA A 940 -22.00 -12.26 26.33
N GLN A 941 -22.28 -11.01 26.71
CA GLN A 941 -23.57 -10.38 26.49
C GLN A 941 -23.81 -10.13 25.01
N ALA A 942 -22.82 -9.58 24.29
CA ALA A 942 -22.92 -9.30 22.87
C ALA A 942 -23.16 -10.56 22.05
N ALA A 943 -22.42 -11.64 22.30
CA ALA A 943 -22.62 -12.92 21.63
C ALA A 943 -24.01 -13.52 21.88
N ARG A 944 -24.52 -13.41 23.12
CA ARG A 944 -25.86 -13.90 23.47
C ARG A 944 -26.97 -13.10 22.81
N GLU A 945 -26.87 -11.77 22.81
CA GLU A 945 -27.85 -10.90 22.16
C GLU A 945 -27.85 -11.08 20.63
N PHE A 946 -26.67 -11.30 20.04
CA PHE A 946 -26.54 -11.61 18.61
C PHE A 946 -27.29 -12.90 18.26
N LEU A 947 -27.02 -14.01 18.98
CA LEU A 947 -27.68 -15.30 18.73
C LEU A 947 -29.16 -15.32 19.15
N ALA A 948 -29.56 -14.51 20.12
CA ALA A 948 -30.98 -14.36 20.47
C ALA A 948 -31.78 -13.71 19.33
N LEU A 949 -31.17 -12.73 18.63
CA LEU A 949 -31.78 -12.10 17.47
C LEU A 949 -31.66 -12.97 16.21
N TYR A 950 -30.51 -13.61 15.97
CA TYR A 950 -30.26 -14.49 14.82
C TYR A 950 -29.74 -15.87 15.27
N PRO A 951 -30.63 -16.83 15.59
CA PRO A 951 -30.23 -18.14 16.12
C PRO A 951 -29.43 -19.01 15.16
N SER A 952 -29.57 -18.81 13.85
CA SER A 952 -28.86 -19.57 12.81
C SER A 952 -27.52 -18.95 12.41
N ALA A 953 -27.07 -17.88 13.08
CA ALA A 953 -25.84 -17.19 12.71
C ALA A 953 -24.58 -17.94 13.18
N ASN A 954 -23.60 -18.08 12.28
CA ASN A 954 -22.29 -18.66 12.59
C ASN A 954 -21.36 -17.58 13.14
N ILE A 955 -21.22 -17.50 14.47
CA ILE A 955 -20.33 -16.51 15.11
C ILE A 955 -19.08 -17.14 15.73
N LEU A 956 -17.97 -16.42 15.66
CA LEU A 956 -16.71 -16.78 16.33
C LEU A 956 -16.43 -15.77 17.44
N VAL A 957 -16.19 -16.22 18.67
CA VAL A 957 -16.01 -15.35 19.85
C VAL A 957 -14.64 -15.57 20.48
N ALA A 958 -13.94 -14.48 20.84
CA ALA A 958 -12.69 -14.56 21.61
C ALA A 958 -12.47 -13.40 22.59
N ASP A 959 -11.81 -13.72 23.70
CA ASP A 959 -11.39 -12.79 24.74
C ASP A 959 -9.86 -12.66 24.85
N GLU A 960 -9.36 -11.89 25.83
CA GLU A 960 -7.92 -11.73 26.10
C GLU A 960 -7.19 -13.03 26.45
N THR A 961 -7.88 -14.00 27.06
CA THR A 961 -7.30 -15.29 27.46
C THR A 961 -7.06 -16.21 26.26
N ASN A 962 -7.76 -15.97 25.15
CA ASN A 962 -7.50 -16.55 23.84
C ASN A 962 -6.30 -15.92 23.12
N PHE A 963 -5.72 -14.82 23.62
CA PHE A 963 -4.67 -14.05 22.93
C PHE A 963 -3.26 -14.23 23.52
N THR A 964 -2.97 -15.34 24.21
CA THR A 964 -1.58 -15.80 24.37
C THR A 964 -0.99 -16.19 23.01
N LYS A 965 0.35 -16.14 22.82
CA LYS A 965 1.01 -16.28 21.50
C LYS A 965 0.45 -17.44 20.65
N ASP A 966 0.36 -18.64 21.23
CA ASP A 966 -0.08 -19.86 20.53
C ASP A 966 -1.61 -19.91 20.34
N LYS A 967 -2.39 -19.48 21.35
CA LYS A 967 -3.86 -19.46 21.26
C LYS A 967 -4.35 -18.41 20.25
N ARG A 968 -3.63 -17.29 20.14
CA ARG A 968 -3.88 -16.22 19.16
C ARG A 968 -3.70 -16.73 17.75
N GLN A 969 -2.59 -17.41 17.46
CA GLN A 969 -2.36 -18.00 16.13
C GLN A 969 -3.47 -18.99 15.77
N ARG A 970 -3.90 -19.83 16.72
CA ARG A 970 -5.02 -20.76 16.53
C ARG A 970 -6.34 -20.05 16.26
N PHE A 971 -6.64 -18.97 16.98
CA PHE A 971 -7.85 -18.17 16.76
C PHE A 971 -7.86 -17.51 15.38
N LEU A 972 -6.79 -16.80 15.01
CA LEU A 972 -6.69 -16.11 13.72
C LEU A 972 -6.75 -17.10 12.55
N SER A 973 -6.15 -18.29 12.71
CA SER A 973 -6.22 -19.36 11.70
C SER A 973 -7.65 -19.84 11.48
N ARG A 974 -8.41 -20.12 12.55
CA ARG A 974 -9.83 -20.51 12.46
C ARG A 974 -10.72 -19.42 11.87
N ALA A 975 -10.39 -18.15 12.14
CA ALA A 975 -11.11 -17.01 11.58
C ALA A 975 -10.93 -16.90 10.05
N ALA A 976 -9.76 -17.30 9.55
CA ALA A 976 -9.41 -17.27 8.12
C ALA A 976 -9.90 -18.49 7.33
N THR A 977 -9.90 -19.69 7.92
CA THR A 977 -10.15 -20.95 7.18
C THR A 977 -11.60 -21.44 7.17
N ALA A 978 -12.52 -20.74 7.83
CA ALA A 978 -13.95 -21.05 7.86
C ALA A 978 -14.81 -19.83 7.52
N VAL A 979 -16.07 -20.11 7.13
CA VAL A 979 -17.07 -19.09 6.80
C VAL A 979 -17.80 -18.68 8.09
N TRP A 980 -17.58 -17.44 8.52
CA TRP A 980 -18.19 -16.85 9.71
C TRP A 980 -19.04 -15.66 9.32
N ASP A 981 -20.20 -15.53 9.98
CA ASP A 981 -21.15 -14.43 9.77
C ASP A 981 -20.67 -13.18 10.52
N ALA A 982 -20.14 -13.36 11.73
CA ALA A 982 -19.51 -12.32 12.52
C ALA A 982 -18.41 -12.88 13.44
N ILE A 983 -17.35 -12.12 13.63
CA ILE A 983 -16.29 -12.40 14.61
C ILE A 983 -16.42 -11.38 15.75
N ILE A 984 -16.66 -11.82 16.98
CA ILE A 984 -16.83 -10.95 18.16
C ILE A 984 -15.57 -11.02 19.03
N ILE A 985 -14.90 -9.88 19.25
CA ILE A 985 -13.65 -9.79 20.00
C ILE A 985 -13.64 -8.61 20.98
N THR A 986 -12.73 -8.64 21.95
CA THR A 986 -12.55 -7.53 22.90
C THR A 986 -11.68 -6.40 22.35
N HIS A 987 -11.84 -5.16 22.86
CA HIS A 987 -10.97 -4.01 22.51
C HIS A 987 -9.47 -4.33 22.65
N SER A 988 -9.14 -5.04 23.71
CA SER A 988 -7.79 -5.48 24.07
C SER A 988 -7.25 -6.61 23.18
N ALA A 989 -8.14 -7.43 22.60
CA ALA A 989 -7.78 -8.44 21.62
C ALA A 989 -7.55 -7.83 20.24
N PHE A 990 -8.34 -6.82 19.87
CA PHE A 990 -8.27 -6.14 18.57
C PHE A 990 -6.88 -5.57 18.25
N ARG A 991 -6.18 -4.98 19.24
CA ARG A 991 -4.81 -4.44 19.08
C ARG A 991 -3.76 -5.45 18.59
N PHE A 992 -4.06 -6.75 18.67
CA PHE A 992 -3.14 -7.82 18.28
C PHE A 992 -3.39 -8.36 16.87
N ILE A 993 -4.38 -7.81 16.17
CA ILE A 993 -4.66 -8.12 14.77
C ILE A 993 -3.87 -7.12 13.92
N GLY A 994 -2.92 -7.62 13.13
CA GLY A 994 -2.06 -6.77 12.30
C GLY A 994 -2.77 -6.27 11.04
N VAL A 995 -2.38 -5.09 10.57
CA VAL A 995 -2.75 -4.55 9.25
C VAL A 995 -1.66 -4.94 8.25
N PRO A 996 -1.98 -5.17 6.96
CA PRO A 996 -0.96 -5.39 5.94
C PRO A 996 0.09 -4.27 5.94
N SER A 997 1.37 -4.62 6.12
CA SER A 997 2.46 -3.63 6.21
C SER A 997 2.60 -2.78 4.95
N ALA A 998 2.26 -3.33 3.77
CA ALA A 998 2.22 -2.57 2.52
C ALA A 998 1.13 -1.47 2.54
N PHE A 999 -0.03 -1.76 3.14
CA PHE A 999 -1.12 -0.79 3.28
C PHE A 999 -0.74 0.32 4.27
N GLU A 1000 -0.20 -0.04 5.44
CA GLU A 1000 0.27 0.96 6.42
C GLU A 1000 1.40 1.84 5.86
N GLN A 1001 2.31 1.26 5.06
CA GLN A 1001 3.35 2.01 4.36
C GLN A 1001 2.78 2.98 3.33
N GLN A 1002 1.81 2.53 2.52
CA GLN A 1002 1.17 3.39 1.52
C GLN A 1002 0.40 4.53 2.19
N MET A 1003 -0.37 4.24 3.24
CA MET A 1003 -1.12 5.25 3.99
C MET A 1003 -0.19 6.33 4.57
N ILE A 1004 0.94 5.92 5.16
CA ILE A 1004 1.95 6.86 5.66
C ILE A 1004 2.60 7.63 4.51
N HIS A 1005 2.80 7.01 3.35
CA HIS A 1005 3.32 7.68 2.16
C HIS A 1005 2.35 8.74 1.62
N ASP A 1006 1.06 8.43 1.54
CA ASP A 1006 0.01 9.36 1.11
C ASP A 1006 -0.10 10.55 2.08
N GLU A 1007 0.02 10.30 3.39
CA GLU A 1007 0.04 11.36 4.41
C GLU A 1007 1.33 12.21 4.33
N LEU A 1008 2.48 11.58 4.06
CA LEU A 1008 3.73 12.29 3.79
C LEU A 1008 3.62 13.18 2.54
N GLN A 1009 3.01 12.69 1.47
CA GLN A 1009 2.77 13.45 0.25
C GLN A 1009 1.83 14.63 0.50
N LEU A 1010 0.76 14.43 1.28
CA LEU A 1010 -0.13 15.52 1.69
C LEU A 1010 0.63 16.61 2.44
N TYR A 1011 1.53 16.25 3.37
CA TYR A 1011 2.36 17.24 4.07
C TYR A 1011 3.41 17.88 3.17
N GLU A 1012 3.96 17.18 2.17
CA GLU A 1012 4.83 17.76 1.14
C GLU A 1012 4.07 18.78 0.28
N ASP A 1013 2.87 18.46 -0.18
CA ASP A 1013 2.01 19.37 -0.93
C ASP A 1013 1.64 20.60 -0.10
N LEU A 1014 1.33 20.42 1.19
CA LEU A 1014 1.08 21.53 2.10
C LEU A 1014 2.34 22.39 2.29
N LEU A 1015 3.53 21.80 2.36
CA LEU A 1015 4.80 22.54 2.44
C LEU A 1015 5.06 23.40 1.20
N THR A 1016 4.65 22.96 0.00
CA THR A 1016 4.79 23.77 -1.23
C THR A 1016 3.85 24.98 -1.28
N LYS A 1017 2.73 24.93 -0.55
CA LYS A 1017 1.70 25.98 -0.50
C LYS A 1017 1.93 27.00 0.63
N VAL A 1018 2.86 26.72 1.55
CA VAL A 1018 3.23 27.64 2.63
C VAL A 1018 4.26 28.64 2.11
N GLU A 1019 4.00 29.92 2.28
CA GLU A 1019 4.95 30.99 1.90
C GLU A 1019 6.28 30.86 2.66
N ASP A 1020 7.40 31.17 2.00
CA ASP A 1020 8.75 31.06 2.57
C ASP A 1020 8.94 31.88 3.87
N GLU A 1021 8.09 32.88 4.13
CA GLU A 1021 8.11 33.72 5.33
C GLU A 1021 7.40 33.09 6.54
N ASP A 1022 6.51 32.11 6.38
CA ASP A 1022 5.82 31.42 7.49
C ASP A 1022 6.64 30.23 8.03
N ARG A 1023 7.77 30.59 8.64
CA ARG A 1023 8.74 29.66 9.25
C ARG A 1023 8.15 28.78 10.35
N VAL A 1024 7.06 29.19 11.00
CA VAL A 1024 6.46 28.47 12.14
C VAL A 1024 5.61 27.30 11.65
N SER A 1025 4.77 27.54 10.64
CA SER A 1025 3.95 26.49 10.02
C SER A 1025 4.82 25.48 9.28
N ARG A 1026 5.85 25.94 8.56
CA ARG A 1026 6.82 25.09 7.86
C ARG A 1026 7.58 24.14 8.80
N LYS A 1027 8.17 24.67 9.88
CA LYS A 1027 8.90 23.87 10.89
C LYS A 1027 8.02 22.82 11.57
N ARG A 1028 6.71 23.09 11.69
CA ARG A 1028 5.75 22.15 12.28
C ARG A 1028 5.38 21.02 11.32
N LEU A 1029 5.14 21.34 10.05
CA LEU A 1029 4.93 20.34 9.00
C LEU A 1029 6.16 19.46 8.82
N GLU A 1030 7.37 20.05 8.86
CA GLU A 1030 8.63 19.31 8.83
C GLU A 1030 8.76 18.33 10.00
N ARG A 1031 8.37 18.73 11.23
CA ARG A 1031 8.39 17.84 12.40
C ARG A 1031 7.38 16.69 12.30
N LEU A 1032 6.17 16.95 11.79
CA LEU A 1032 5.16 15.90 11.58
C LEU A 1032 5.62 14.91 10.50
N LYS A 1033 6.24 15.43 9.43
CA LYS A 1033 6.88 14.65 8.38
C LYS A 1033 7.99 13.76 8.93
N GLU A 1034 8.89 14.30 9.76
CA GLU A 1034 9.96 13.55 10.41
C GLU A 1034 9.41 12.42 11.29
N ALA A 1035 8.36 12.68 12.07
CA ALA A 1035 7.71 11.65 12.90
C ALA A 1035 7.07 10.53 12.07
N LEU A 1036 6.44 10.85 10.93
CA LEU A 1036 5.92 9.84 10.00
C LEU A 1036 7.04 9.08 9.28
N GLN A 1037 8.14 9.73 8.95
CA GLN A 1037 9.33 9.09 8.36
C GLN A 1037 9.98 8.11 9.34
N GLU A 1038 10.20 8.50 10.59
CA GLU A 1038 10.70 7.59 11.65
C GLU A 1038 9.76 6.39 11.83
N ARG A 1039 8.44 6.61 11.75
CA ARG A 1039 7.45 5.53 11.84
C ARG A 1039 7.52 4.61 10.62
N LEU A 1040 7.65 5.15 9.41
CA LEU A 1040 7.85 4.36 8.19
C LEU A 1040 9.11 3.49 8.29
N GLU A 1041 10.20 4.05 8.81
CA GLU A 1041 11.43 3.30 9.10
C GLU A 1041 11.18 2.20 10.15
N SER A 1042 10.45 2.49 11.22
CA SER A 1042 10.11 1.48 12.24
C SER A 1042 9.25 0.34 11.69
N LEU A 1043 8.28 0.62 10.82
CA LEU A 1043 7.43 -0.38 10.18
C LEU A 1043 8.21 -1.25 9.19
N SER A 1044 9.26 -0.71 8.58
CA SER A 1044 10.19 -1.51 7.77
C SER A 1044 10.96 -2.55 8.59
N THR A 1045 11.04 -2.36 9.92
CA THR A 1045 11.73 -3.27 10.86
C THR A 1045 10.80 -4.24 11.59
N ARG A 1046 9.49 -3.95 11.64
CA ARG A 1046 8.50 -4.78 12.33
C ARG A 1046 8.17 -6.01 11.48
N LYS A 1047 8.63 -7.18 11.90
CA LYS A 1047 8.19 -8.47 11.36
C LYS A 1047 6.93 -8.88 12.12
N ASP A 1048 5.75 -8.61 11.59
CA ASP A 1048 4.53 -9.19 12.18
C ASP A 1048 4.40 -10.66 11.78
N ASP A 1049 4.45 -11.53 12.79
CA ASP A 1049 4.47 -13.00 12.67
C ASP A 1049 3.06 -13.63 12.52
N LEU A 1050 2.00 -12.84 12.33
CA LEU A 1050 0.60 -13.27 12.42
C LEU A 1050 -0.19 -13.06 11.12
N LEU A 1051 -1.39 -13.65 11.03
CA LEU A 1051 -2.35 -13.33 9.98
C LEU A 1051 -2.87 -11.89 10.16
N THR A 1052 -2.90 -11.16 9.06
CA THR A 1052 -3.41 -9.78 8.97
C THR A 1052 -4.93 -9.76 8.86
N ILE A 1053 -5.55 -8.60 9.11
CA ILE A 1053 -7.00 -8.42 8.99
C ILE A 1053 -7.52 -8.76 7.57
N SER A 1054 -6.72 -8.51 6.53
CA SER A 1054 -7.07 -8.86 5.15
C SER A 1054 -7.00 -10.38 4.90
N GLU A 1055 -5.99 -11.08 5.44
CA GLU A 1055 -5.87 -12.54 5.35
C GLU A 1055 -6.97 -13.28 6.12
N ILE A 1056 -7.58 -12.65 7.13
CA ILE A 1056 -8.79 -13.17 7.81
C ILE A 1056 -10.04 -12.96 6.94
N GLY A 1057 -10.00 -12.00 6.01
CA GLY A 1057 -11.10 -11.66 5.12
C GLY A 1057 -12.21 -10.85 5.80
N VAL A 1058 -11.86 -10.01 6.80
CA VAL A 1058 -12.80 -9.07 7.41
C VAL A 1058 -12.91 -7.83 6.54
N ASP A 1059 -14.13 -7.49 6.13
CA ASP A 1059 -14.43 -6.33 5.27
C ASP A 1059 -15.30 -5.27 5.96
N GLN A 1060 -15.79 -5.55 7.17
CA GLN A 1060 -16.53 -4.59 7.99
C GLN A 1060 -16.09 -4.66 9.46
N ILE A 1061 -15.75 -3.51 10.05
CA ILE A 1061 -15.48 -3.39 11.49
C ILE A 1061 -16.63 -2.62 12.14
N VAL A 1062 -17.15 -3.14 13.25
CA VAL A 1062 -18.17 -2.49 14.08
C VAL A 1062 -17.63 -2.41 15.51
N VAL A 1063 -17.57 -1.21 16.08
CA VAL A 1063 -16.97 -0.99 17.41
C VAL A 1063 -18.02 -0.46 18.37
N ASP A 1064 -18.24 -1.16 19.48
CA ASP A 1064 -19.00 -0.63 20.61
C ASP A 1064 -18.11 0.26 21.49
N GLU A 1065 -18.70 1.26 22.14
CA GLU A 1065 -17.96 2.27 22.92
C GLU A 1065 -16.86 2.99 22.11
N ALA A 1066 -17.15 3.30 20.83
CA ALA A 1066 -16.23 3.93 19.87
C ALA A 1066 -15.64 5.29 20.32
N GLN A 1067 -16.16 5.92 21.39
CA GLN A 1067 -15.52 7.11 21.99
C GLN A 1067 -14.08 6.85 22.46
N GLU A 1068 -13.73 5.60 22.77
CA GLU A 1068 -12.36 5.25 23.13
C GLU A 1068 -11.36 5.36 21.96
N PHE A 1069 -11.86 5.48 20.72
CA PHE A 1069 -11.07 5.41 19.48
C PHE A 1069 -11.08 6.70 18.65
N ARG A 1070 -11.51 7.84 19.20
CA ARG A 1070 -11.69 9.09 18.41
C ARG A 1070 -10.50 10.03 18.35
N LYS A 1071 -9.45 9.76 19.13
CA LYS A 1071 -8.33 10.69 19.31
C LYS A 1071 -7.23 10.42 18.27
N LEU A 1072 -7.45 10.79 17.01
CA LEU A 1072 -6.37 10.84 15.99
C LEU A 1072 -5.53 12.12 16.18
N SER A 1073 -4.32 12.14 15.62
CA SER A 1073 -3.46 13.34 15.63
C SER A 1073 -4.06 14.42 14.74
N PHE A 1074 -4.01 15.69 15.15
CA PHE A 1074 -4.49 16.81 14.34
C PHE A 1074 -3.68 18.10 14.56
N ALA A 1075 -3.60 18.93 13.52
CA ALA A 1075 -2.95 20.23 13.59
C ALA A 1075 -3.90 21.29 14.18
N THR A 1076 -3.44 22.02 15.20
CA THR A 1076 -4.18 23.18 15.74
C THR A 1076 -3.23 24.27 16.23
N ASN A 1077 -3.59 25.52 16.00
CA ASN A 1077 -2.87 26.70 16.51
C ASN A 1077 -3.10 26.93 18.01
N MET A 1078 -4.06 26.23 18.61
CA MET A 1078 -4.41 26.33 20.04
C MET A 1078 -3.70 25.25 20.88
N SER A 1079 -2.36 25.20 20.84
CA SER A 1079 -1.57 24.17 21.54
C SER A 1079 -1.59 24.26 23.06
N THR A 1080 -2.16 25.32 23.63
CA THR A 1080 -2.19 25.59 25.08
C THR A 1080 -3.58 25.41 25.69
N LEU A 1081 -4.58 24.94 24.92
CA LEU A 1081 -5.95 24.77 25.42
C LEU A 1081 -6.06 23.48 26.24
N LYS A 1082 -6.31 23.61 27.55
CA LYS A 1082 -6.43 22.47 28.47
C LYS A 1082 -7.60 21.56 28.02
N GLY A 1083 -7.30 20.28 27.75
CA GLY A 1083 -8.28 19.29 27.28
C GLY A 1083 -8.25 19.02 25.77
N ILE A 1084 -7.52 19.81 24.99
CA ILE A 1084 -7.29 19.58 23.54
C ILE A 1084 -5.81 19.24 23.37
N ASP A 1085 -5.51 17.95 23.33
CA ASP A 1085 -4.16 17.44 23.08
C ASP A 1085 -4.04 17.05 21.61
N PRO A 1086 -3.16 17.71 20.82
CA PRO A 1086 -3.00 17.43 19.39
C PRO A 1086 -2.35 16.06 19.11
N ASN A 1087 -1.79 15.41 20.13
CA ASN A 1087 -1.21 14.07 19.97
C ASN A 1087 -2.33 13.01 19.99
N GLY A 1088 -2.41 12.24 18.91
CA GLY A 1088 -3.33 11.12 18.81
C GLY A 1088 -3.03 9.99 19.81
N SER A 1089 -3.97 9.07 19.95
CA SER A 1089 -3.82 7.83 20.72
C SER A 1089 -3.56 6.66 19.79
N GLN A 1090 -2.72 5.71 20.22
CA GLN A 1090 -2.45 4.49 19.45
C GLN A 1090 -3.73 3.70 19.16
N LYS A 1091 -4.66 3.61 20.11
CA LYS A 1091 -5.95 2.93 19.91
C LYS A 1091 -6.74 3.50 18.73
N ALA A 1092 -6.85 4.83 18.65
CA ALA A 1092 -7.55 5.49 17.54
C ALA A 1092 -6.86 5.24 16.20
N TRP A 1093 -5.53 5.17 16.21
CA TRP A 1093 -4.75 4.83 15.03
C TRP A 1093 -4.93 3.36 14.62
N ASP A 1094 -4.97 2.42 15.56
CA ASP A 1094 -5.13 0.99 15.24
C ASP A 1094 -6.51 0.69 14.59
N LEU A 1095 -7.52 1.53 14.84
CA LEU A 1095 -8.84 1.42 14.22
C LEU A 1095 -8.94 2.14 12.86
N TYR A 1096 -8.15 3.21 12.68
CA TYR A 1096 -8.12 4.02 11.46
C TYR A 1096 -7.32 3.31 10.37
#